data_AF-A0A1S3X307-F1
#
_entry.id   AF-A0A1S3X307-F1
#
_cell.length_a   1.000
_cell.length_b   1.000
_cell.length_c   1.000
_cell.angle_alpha   90.00
_cell.angle_beta   90.00
_cell.angle_gamma   90.00
#
_symmetry.space_group_name_H-M   'P 1'
#
loop_
_entity.id
_entity.type
_entity.pdbx_description
1 polymer ?
#
loop_
_entity_poly.entity_id
_entity_poly.type
_entity_poly.pdbx_seq_one_letter_code
_entity_poly.pdbx_strand_id
1 'polypeptide(L)'
;MATLWLAILLPSYVSVEALKFRILLCKLLLQHLTSRNPTTLTKPGNTILVFEILNYRFLSLYRYQGKSKTLMYDVTKMISTLKGKRGDHRIFRLAENLCMNLILSLRDFFSVKREGKGPTEFTETLNRITIVTLAIIIKTRGIGEFDQLLYLQTMLEQILATSQHTWSEKTLRYFPSILRDALSGRMDKRGLAIQAWQQAETTVINQCTQLLSPSADPTYVMTYINHSFPQHRQYLCAGAWILMHGHPENINCTNLGRVLREFSPEEVTANIYTMVDVLLHHIHLELQRGHPLQDLMLKACGNLSVFIWTHELLPPDILLLALIDRDDNPHALRIVINLLDSKELQQRVKLYLINRGPPEHWLSSGPFKRVELQKALGNYLSWKERYPTFFDDIAARLLPIIPLIIYRLIENDAMDAADRALQVYSTFLHCYPLNFTFVRDILAYFYGHLPGKLILRILNILDIKKIPFSESFPQHINSSNAAMCPPLDYFATLLLGLVNHVIPALNNSSKCAAMGDFANNSTRAPHGKIQATSQPGPTNSSEGQKPYYQMQDPGTFTQLTLETAVIELLSLPVSPSQIVSSLVQIVVHIQPTLVQSSNGLHGAPGSSGQGSILPTSPSGGSSDSLGATRTTPSVSGMNTSNFVSRSGYTCQQLSCLLIQACGLLLAQLPPEFHVQLYVEAARIIKESWWLTDAKRSVGELESAVSYALLDPTWAAQDNTSTAIGNVVALLHAFFCNLPQEWLEGTHLIIKHLRPVTSVAVLRIAFRIMGPLLPRLANAHTLFSKTLSLLLNILVDVFGRNSQLSTPIEATEITDLIDFLHHVIHYEGQGGPVQASSKPRSEILALFGRAAENLRPDVQHLLSHLNTDARSSIYAATHPKIVQTP
;
A
#
# COMPACT_ATOMS: atom_id res chain seq x y z
N MET A 1 -23.83 -28.90 15.58
CA MET A 1 -23.90 -30.39 15.57
C MET A 1 -22.64 -30.87 16.27
N ALA A 2 -22.71 -31.32 17.52
CA ALA A 2 -21.80 -30.88 18.61
C ALA A 2 -21.54 -29.37 18.59
N THR A 3 -20.66 -28.87 19.44
CA THR A 3 -20.15 -27.48 19.52
C THR A 3 -19.38 -27.04 18.25
N LEU A 4 -19.89 -27.38 17.06
CA LEU A 4 -19.29 -27.43 15.71
C LEU A 4 -17.77 -27.67 15.60
N TRP A 5 -17.05 -28.48 16.37
CA TRP A 5 -17.31 -29.49 17.40
C TRP A 5 -16.30 -29.17 18.52
N LEU A 6 -16.76 -28.56 19.63
CA LEU A 6 -15.99 -28.04 20.77
C LEU A 6 -14.96 -26.96 20.39
N ALA A 7 -15.33 -25.78 19.90
CA ALA A 7 -14.31 -24.77 19.54
C ALA A 7 -13.26 -25.28 18.49
N ILE A 8 -13.54 -26.42 17.84
CA ILE A 8 -12.59 -27.36 17.21
C ILE A 8 -11.26 -27.41 17.94
N LEU A 9 -11.40 -27.88 19.18
CA LEU A 9 -10.51 -28.59 20.07
C LEU A 9 -9.20 -27.87 20.42
N LEU A 10 -8.95 -27.93 21.71
CA LEU A 10 -7.84 -27.38 22.43
C LEU A 10 -6.50 -27.34 21.64
N PRO A 11 -5.69 -26.32 21.92
CA PRO A 11 -4.92 -25.48 20.99
C PRO A 11 -3.66 -26.11 20.37
N SER A 12 -3.80 -27.30 19.82
CA SER A 12 -2.67 -28.05 19.30
C SER A 12 -3.14 -29.02 18.23
N TYR A 13 -3.14 -28.59 16.96
CA TYR A 13 -2.77 -29.46 15.83
C TYR A 13 -2.22 -28.59 14.68
N VAL A 14 -0.90 -28.62 14.54
CA VAL A 14 -0.04 -27.80 13.68
C VAL A 14 -0.03 -28.31 12.22
N SER A 15 -1.15 -28.87 11.74
CA SER A 15 -1.22 -29.43 10.37
C SER A 15 -1.91 -28.46 9.40
N VAL A 16 -1.24 -28.18 8.28
CA VAL A 16 -1.75 -27.39 7.14
C VAL A 16 -3.07 -27.94 6.60
N GLU A 17 -3.30 -29.26 6.66
CA GLU A 17 -4.54 -29.90 6.19
C GLU A 17 -5.74 -29.61 7.09
N ALA A 18 -5.55 -29.61 8.41
CA ALA A 18 -6.61 -29.24 9.35
C ALA A 18 -7.02 -27.76 9.18
N LEU A 19 -6.07 -26.89 8.84
CA LEU A 19 -6.30 -25.49 8.55
C LEU A 19 -7.05 -25.29 7.22
N LYS A 20 -6.65 -26.00 6.15
CA LYS A 20 -7.37 -26.02 4.86
C LYS A 20 -8.82 -26.47 5.03
N PHE A 21 -9.05 -27.50 5.85
CA PHE A 21 -10.40 -27.98 6.18
C PHE A 21 -11.23 -26.94 6.95
N ARG A 22 -10.65 -26.22 7.92
CA ARG A 22 -11.31 -25.13 8.67
C ARG A 22 -11.72 -23.96 7.77
N ILE A 23 -10.89 -23.61 6.78
CA ILE A 23 -11.21 -22.55 5.82
C ILE A 23 -12.27 -23.01 4.82
N LEU A 24 -12.19 -24.26 4.36
CA LEU A 24 -13.23 -24.84 3.52
C LEU A 24 -14.57 -24.83 4.24
N LEU A 25 -14.59 -25.15 5.54
CA LEU A 25 -15.78 -25.08 6.38
C LEU A 25 -16.31 -23.64 6.53
N CYS A 26 -15.44 -22.65 6.79
CA CYS A 26 -15.86 -21.24 6.84
C CYS A 26 -16.38 -20.74 5.49
N LYS A 27 -15.73 -21.11 4.38
CA LYS A 27 -16.17 -20.77 3.03
C LYS A 27 -17.49 -21.44 2.69
N LEU A 28 -17.69 -22.72 3.03
CA LEU A 28 -18.95 -23.43 2.86
C LEU A 28 -20.05 -22.81 3.72
N LEU A 29 -19.76 -22.42 4.96
CA LEU A 29 -20.68 -21.70 5.83
C LEU A 29 -21.05 -20.33 5.25
N LEU A 30 -20.09 -19.58 4.72
CA LEU A 30 -20.33 -18.28 4.11
C LEU A 30 -21.08 -18.40 2.76
N GLN A 31 -20.74 -19.41 1.96
CA GLN A 31 -21.48 -19.76 0.74
C GLN A 31 -22.91 -20.20 1.08
N HIS A 32 -23.12 -20.93 2.17
CA HIS A 32 -24.45 -21.30 2.64
C HIS A 32 -25.23 -20.10 3.22
N LEU A 33 -24.54 -19.12 3.83
CA LEU A 33 -25.14 -17.86 4.29
C LEU A 33 -25.52 -16.93 3.12
N THR A 34 -24.79 -16.99 2.00
CA THR A 34 -25.00 -16.15 0.81
C THR A 34 -25.83 -16.82 -0.29
N SER A 35 -25.92 -18.15 -0.32
CA SER A 35 -26.71 -18.91 -1.29
C SER A 35 -28.19 -18.83 -0.95
N ARG A 36 -28.89 -17.78 -1.41
CA ARG A 36 -30.34 -17.64 -1.69
C ARG A 36 -31.38 -18.32 -0.74
N ASN A 37 -31.00 -18.77 0.44
CA ASN A 37 -31.88 -19.41 1.40
C ASN A 37 -32.05 -18.45 2.59
N PRO A 38 -33.14 -17.65 2.62
CA PRO A 38 -33.48 -16.81 3.77
C PRO A 38 -33.66 -17.63 5.05
N THR A 39 -33.81 -18.96 4.92
CA THR A 39 -33.90 -19.92 6.03
C THR A 39 -32.64 -20.04 6.86
N THR A 40 -31.42 -19.71 6.39
CA THR A 40 -30.22 -19.76 7.25
C THR A 40 -30.03 -18.50 8.11
N LEU A 41 -30.57 -17.36 7.68
CA LEU A 41 -30.75 -16.17 8.51
C LEU A 41 -31.79 -16.37 9.63
N THR A 42 -32.57 -17.46 9.60
CA THR A 42 -33.50 -17.79 10.70
C THR A 42 -32.81 -18.33 11.97
N LYS A 43 -31.49 -18.61 11.92
CA LYS A 43 -30.68 -19.01 13.09
C LYS A 43 -29.54 -18.01 13.37
N PRO A 44 -29.83 -16.84 13.97
CA PRO A 44 -28.87 -15.74 14.18
C PRO A 44 -27.57 -16.16 14.89
N GLY A 45 -27.63 -17.13 15.81
CA GLY A 45 -26.47 -17.60 16.57
C GLY A 45 -25.33 -18.18 15.73
N ASN A 46 -25.61 -18.83 14.61
CA ASN A 46 -24.56 -19.37 13.74
C ASN A 46 -23.80 -18.24 13.02
N THR A 47 -24.54 -17.25 12.52
CA THR A 47 -23.96 -16.11 11.80
C THR A 47 -23.08 -15.25 12.70
N ILE A 48 -23.52 -15.03 13.95
CA ILE A 48 -22.76 -14.29 14.97
C ILE A 48 -21.44 -14.99 15.25
N LEU A 49 -21.46 -16.29 15.51
CA LEU A 49 -20.25 -17.06 15.76
C LEU A 49 -19.28 -17.00 14.57
N VAL A 50 -19.81 -17.11 13.34
CA VAL A 50 -18.99 -16.97 12.11
C VAL A 50 -18.33 -15.59 12.06
N PHE A 51 -19.06 -14.50 12.31
CA PHE A 51 -18.47 -13.16 12.32
C PHE A 51 -17.45 -12.98 13.45
N GLU A 52 -17.68 -13.50 14.64
CA GLU A 52 -16.70 -13.46 15.73
C GLU A 52 -15.39 -14.18 15.35
N ILE A 53 -15.49 -15.39 14.80
CA ILE A 53 -14.32 -16.17 14.38
C ILE A 53 -13.57 -15.44 13.26
N LEU A 54 -14.29 -14.91 12.27
CA LEU A 54 -13.68 -14.18 11.15
C LEU A 54 -12.96 -12.91 11.62
N ASN A 55 -13.59 -12.11 12.49
CA ASN A 55 -12.99 -10.88 13.03
C ASN A 55 -11.72 -11.16 13.83
N TYR A 56 -11.81 -12.10 14.78
CA TYR A 56 -10.85 -12.17 15.87
C TYR A 56 -9.90 -13.37 15.79
N ARG A 57 -10.08 -14.28 14.83
CA ARG A 57 -9.25 -15.49 14.67
C ARG A 57 -8.76 -15.70 13.25
N PHE A 58 -9.61 -15.53 12.23
CA PHE A 58 -9.33 -16.01 10.86
C PHE A 58 -9.11 -14.93 9.80
N LEU A 59 -9.14 -13.63 10.14
CA LEU A 59 -8.92 -12.56 9.18
C LEU A 59 -7.59 -12.72 8.43
N SER A 60 -6.50 -12.91 9.16
CA SER A 60 -5.14 -13.16 8.65
C SER A 60 -5.10 -14.30 7.64
N LEU A 61 -5.87 -15.36 7.89
CA LEU A 61 -5.91 -16.55 7.05
C LEU A 61 -6.67 -16.31 5.74
N TYR A 62 -7.77 -15.55 5.79
CA TYR A 62 -8.50 -15.15 4.59
C TYR A 62 -7.65 -14.23 3.70
N ARG A 63 -6.85 -13.36 4.33
CA ARG A 63 -5.87 -12.53 3.64
C ARG A 63 -4.80 -13.35 2.95
N TYR A 64 -4.23 -14.35 3.63
CA TYR A 64 -3.27 -15.28 3.04
C TYR A 64 -3.83 -15.98 1.78
N GLN A 65 -5.12 -16.35 1.80
CA GLN A 65 -5.77 -16.98 0.64
C GLN A 65 -6.14 -16.01 -0.50
N GLY A 66 -5.94 -14.70 -0.34
CA GLY A 66 -6.35 -13.69 -1.32
C GLY A 66 -7.87 -13.58 -1.52
N LYS A 67 -8.67 -13.98 -0.52
CA LYS A 67 -10.15 -14.02 -0.62
C LYS A 67 -10.87 -12.87 0.10
N SER A 68 -10.12 -11.86 0.57
CA SER A 68 -10.68 -10.73 1.32
C SER A 68 -11.72 -9.94 0.52
N LYS A 69 -11.47 -9.66 -0.77
CA LYS A 69 -12.40 -8.91 -1.64
C LYS A 69 -13.75 -9.63 -1.78
N THR A 70 -13.74 -10.95 -2.02
CA THR A 70 -14.97 -11.75 -2.11
C THR A 70 -15.76 -11.74 -0.81
N LEU A 71 -15.08 -11.98 0.33
CA LEU A 71 -15.70 -11.96 1.65
C LEU A 71 -16.30 -10.57 1.97
N MET A 72 -15.62 -9.49 1.59
CA MET A 72 -16.12 -8.12 1.77
C MET A 72 -17.46 -7.89 1.06
N TYR A 73 -17.61 -8.32 -0.20
CA TYR A 73 -18.88 -8.19 -0.91
C TYR A 73 -20.01 -9.00 -0.26
N ASP A 74 -19.71 -10.21 0.20
CA ASP A 74 -20.68 -11.08 0.86
C ASP A 74 -21.13 -10.49 2.20
N VAL A 75 -20.21 -9.94 2.98
CA VAL A 75 -20.51 -9.24 4.25
C VAL A 75 -21.32 -7.98 4.01
N THR A 76 -21.01 -7.20 2.97
CA THR A 76 -21.75 -5.97 2.63
C THR A 76 -23.22 -6.26 2.33
N LYS A 77 -23.51 -7.33 1.59
CA LYS A 77 -24.90 -7.76 1.35
C LYS A 77 -25.61 -8.17 2.64
N MET A 78 -24.91 -8.74 3.61
CA MET A 78 -25.51 -9.05 4.91
C MET A 78 -25.80 -7.77 5.68
N ILE A 79 -24.88 -6.80 5.69
CA ILE A 79 -25.05 -5.49 6.33
C ILE A 79 -26.28 -4.76 5.77
N SER A 80 -26.48 -4.75 4.45
CA SER A 80 -27.64 -4.08 3.84
C SER A 80 -28.98 -4.68 4.31
N THR A 81 -29.02 -5.98 4.62
CA THR A 81 -30.22 -6.63 5.20
C THR A 81 -30.39 -6.39 6.71
N LEU A 82 -29.34 -5.97 7.42
CA LEU A 82 -29.33 -5.82 8.89
C LEU A 82 -29.51 -4.37 9.34
N LYS A 83 -29.03 -3.39 8.56
CA LYS A 83 -28.91 -1.98 8.98
C LYS A 83 -30.21 -1.34 9.48
N GLY A 84 -31.35 -1.70 8.89
CA GLY A 84 -32.69 -1.21 9.26
C GLY A 84 -33.47 -2.11 10.22
N LYS A 85 -32.90 -3.25 10.67
CA LYS A 85 -33.61 -4.20 11.55
C LYS A 85 -33.48 -3.81 13.00
N ARG A 86 -34.61 -3.56 13.65
CA ARG A 86 -34.68 -3.20 15.08
C ARG A 86 -34.16 -4.33 15.98
N GLY A 87 -33.29 -3.95 16.93
CA GLY A 87 -32.73 -4.85 17.94
C GLY A 87 -31.62 -5.80 17.47
N ASP A 88 -31.28 -5.85 16.18
CA ASP A 88 -30.20 -6.71 15.63
C ASP A 88 -28.82 -6.03 15.71
N HIS A 89 -28.56 -5.30 16.79
CA HIS A 89 -27.36 -4.46 16.94
C HIS A 89 -26.07 -5.25 16.96
N ARG A 90 -26.03 -6.37 17.69
CA ARG A 90 -24.80 -7.16 17.87
C ARG A 90 -24.31 -7.77 16.56
N ILE A 91 -25.19 -8.49 15.86
CA ILE A 91 -24.86 -9.10 14.56
C ILE A 91 -24.47 -8.05 13.52
N PHE A 92 -25.17 -6.90 13.48
CA PHE A 92 -24.83 -5.80 12.59
C PHE A 92 -23.42 -5.26 12.87
N ARG A 93 -23.10 -4.96 14.13
CA ARG A 93 -21.78 -4.40 14.48
C ARG A 93 -20.63 -5.37 14.24
N LEU A 94 -20.85 -6.67 14.47
CA LEU A 94 -19.86 -7.69 14.12
C LEU A 94 -19.61 -7.76 12.61
N ALA A 95 -20.68 -7.64 11.81
CA ALA A 95 -20.57 -7.60 10.35
C ALA A 95 -19.85 -6.33 9.87
N GLU A 96 -20.22 -5.17 10.41
CA GLU A 96 -19.60 -3.88 10.08
C GLU A 96 -18.12 -3.84 10.48
N ASN A 97 -17.76 -4.32 11.68
CA ASN A 97 -16.38 -4.44 12.14
C ASN A 97 -15.55 -5.41 11.27
N LEU A 98 -16.16 -6.51 10.81
CA LEU A 98 -15.50 -7.43 9.88
C LEU A 98 -15.24 -6.74 8.54
N CYS A 99 -16.24 -6.05 8.01
CA CYS A 99 -16.12 -5.33 6.74
C CYS A 99 -15.07 -4.21 6.83
N MET A 100 -15.05 -3.45 7.92
CA MET A 100 -14.02 -2.45 8.22
C MET A 100 -12.62 -3.06 8.19
N ASN A 101 -12.39 -4.16 8.90
CA ASN A 101 -11.10 -4.84 8.88
C ASN A 101 -10.73 -5.39 7.50
N LEU A 102 -11.71 -5.87 6.71
CA LEU A 102 -11.47 -6.31 5.34
C LEU A 102 -11.06 -5.16 4.44
N ILE A 103 -11.73 -4.01 4.54
CA ILE A 103 -11.39 -2.78 3.80
C ILE A 103 -9.99 -2.31 4.20
N LEU A 104 -9.69 -2.20 5.50
CA LEU A 104 -8.36 -1.81 6.00
C LEU A 104 -7.25 -2.79 5.62
N SER A 105 -7.59 -4.06 5.31
CA SER A 105 -6.62 -5.07 4.86
C SER A 105 -6.30 -5.03 3.36
N LEU A 106 -7.02 -4.20 2.59
CA LEU A 106 -6.83 -4.09 1.16
C LEU A 106 -5.46 -3.49 0.84
N ARG A 107 -4.82 -4.03 -0.19
CA ARG A 107 -3.54 -3.54 -0.72
C ARG A 107 -3.64 -2.95 -2.13
N ASP A 108 -4.81 -3.10 -2.73
CA ASP A 108 -5.10 -2.82 -4.12
C ASP A 108 -6.61 -2.56 -4.28
N PHE A 109 -6.98 -1.96 -5.40
CA PHE A 109 -8.33 -1.55 -5.75
C PHE A 109 -9.31 -2.73 -5.80
N PHE A 110 -10.56 -2.48 -5.48
CA PHE A 110 -11.65 -3.44 -5.63
C PHE A 110 -12.69 -2.92 -6.60
N SER A 111 -13.33 -3.82 -7.34
CA SER A 111 -14.33 -3.47 -8.34
C SER A 111 -15.71 -3.36 -7.71
N VAL A 112 -16.32 -2.20 -7.67
CA VAL A 112 -17.78 -2.10 -7.51
C VAL A 112 -18.41 -2.53 -8.85
N LYS A 113 -19.29 -3.53 -8.83
CA LYS A 113 -19.82 -4.16 -10.06
C LYS A 113 -20.35 -3.12 -11.05
N ARG A 114 -19.95 -3.24 -12.33
CA ARG A 114 -20.46 -2.43 -13.47
C ARG A 114 -21.96 -2.59 -13.74
N GLU A 115 -22.65 -3.57 -13.16
CA GLU A 115 -24.06 -3.91 -13.44
C GLU A 115 -25.11 -2.91 -12.90
N GLY A 116 -24.73 -1.67 -12.55
CA GLY A 116 -25.64 -0.53 -12.61
C GLY A 116 -26.91 -0.60 -11.76
N LYS A 117 -26.90 -1.27 -10.60
CA LYS A 117 -28.03 -1.23 -9.66
C LYS A 117 -27.59 -0.77 -8.28
N GLY A 118 -27.55 0.56 -8.12
CA GLY A 118 -27.58 1.24 -6.83
C GLY A 118 -26.23 1.77 -6.30
N PRO A 119 -26.28 2.63 -5.27
CA PRO A 119 -25.10 3.06 -4.51
C PRO A 119 -24.36 1.84 -3.95
N THR A 120 -23.08 1.98 -3.56
CA THR A 120 -22.45 0.92 -2.77
C THR A 120 -23.35 0.64 -1.56
N GLU A 121 -23.70 -0.63 -1.32
CA GLU A 121 -24.51 -1.06 -0.16
C GLU A 121 -23.82 -0.82 1.20
N PHE A 122 -22.69 -0.10 1.20
CA PHE A 122 -21.98 0.35 2.37
C PHE A 122 -22.81 1.29 3.24
N THR A 123 -22.56 1.22 4.54
CA THR A 123 -23.01 2.20 5.52
C THR A 123 -22.14 3.45 5.43
N GLU A 124 -22.60 4.57 6.00
CA GLU A 124 -21.81 5.80 6.07
C GLU A 124 -20.41 5.54 6.66
N THR A 125 -20.33 4.76 7.73
CA THR A 125 -19.08 4.34 8.38
C THR A 125 -18.13 3.66 7.38
N LEU A 126 -18.63 2.67 6.62
CA LEU A 126 -17.81 1.92 5.67
C LEU A 126 -17.41 2.76 4.46
N ASN A 127 -18.27 3.69 3.99
CA ASN A 127 -17.91 4.64 2.95
C ASN A 127 -16.69 5.48 3.35
N ARG A 128 -16.70 6.03 4.56
CA ARG A 128 -15.62 6.88 5.07
C ARG A 128 -14.31 6.13 5.19
N ILE A 129 -14.37 4.94 5.79
CA ILE A 129 -13.20 4.06 5.93
C ILE A 129 -12.67 3.66 4.56
N THR A 130 -13.55 3.37 3.60
CA THR A 130 -13.14 3.07 2.22
C THR A 130 -12.35 4.21 1.61
N ILE A 131 -12.81 5.46 1.71
CA ILE A 131 -12.08 6.60 1.16
C ILE A 131 -10.72 6.80 1.86
N VAL A 132 -10.66 6.68 3.19
CA VAL A 132 -9.40 6.76 3.94
C VAL A 132 -8.43 5.65 3.49
N THR A 133 -8.91 4.42 3.35
CA THR A 133 -8.12 3.30 2.83
C THR A 133 -7.63 3.55 1.41
N LEU A 134 -8.47 4.10 0.52
CA LEU A 134 -8.06 4.45 -0.84
C LEU A 134 -6.95 5.50 -0.82
N ALA A 135 -7.04 6.52 0.04
CA ALA A 135 -5.98 7.51 0.20
C ALA A 135 -4.66 6.88 0.66
N ILE A 136 -4.71 5.96 1.61
CA ILE A 136 -3.53 5.21 2.08
C ILE A 136 -2.95 4.34 0.95
N ILE A 137 -3.77 3.57 0.24
CA ILE A 137 -3.31 2.69 -0.85
C ILE A 137 -2.66 3.51 -1.96
N ILE A 138 -3.35 4.52 -2.50
CA ILE A 138 -2.83 5.34 -3.60
C ILE A 138 -1.53 6.02 -3.20
N LYS A 139 -1.46 6.62 -2.00
CA LYS A 139 -0.25 7.34 -1.57
C LYS A 139 0.94 6.41 -1.33
N THR A 140 0.70 5.20 -0.81
CA THR A 140 1.79 4.32 -0.35
C THR A 140 2.11 3.18 -1.32
N ARG A 141 1.27 2.94 -2.34
CA ARG A 141 1.41 1.84 -3.31
C ARG A 141 1.05 2.23 -4.74
N GLY A 142 0.41 3.39 -4.96
CA GLY A 142 -0.07 3.87 -6.26
C GLY A 142 -1.20 3.06 -6.88
N ILE A 143 -1.73 3.54 -8.00
CA ILE A 143 -2.72 2.82 -8.82
C ILE A 143 -1.99 1.89 -9.81
N GLY A 144 -2.20 0.58 -9.67
CA GLY A 144 -1.42 -0.44 -10.36
C GLY A 144 -1.66 -0.50 -11.87
N GLU A 145 -2.91 -0.41 -12.31
CA GLU A 145 -3.33 -0.56 -13.71
C GLU A 145 -4.04 0.68 -14.24
N PHE A 146 -3.91 0.95 -15.55
CA PHE A 146 -4.57 2.09 -16.18
C PHE A 146 -6.11 2.02 -16.10
N ASP A 147 -6.70 0.82 -16.26
CA ASP A 147 -8.15 0.64 -16.16
C ASP A 147 -8.70 1.00 -14.77
N GLN A 148 -7.91 0.81 -13.72
CA GLN A 148 -8.28 1.20 -12.36
C GLN A 148 -8.35 2.73 -12.22
N LEU A 149 -7.48 3.47 -12.92
CA LEU A 149 -7.50 4.93 -12.94
C LEU A 149 -8.79 5.47 -13.54
N LEU A 150 -9.23 4.89 -14.66
CA LEU A 150 -10.51 5.23 -15.31
C LEU A 150 -11.71 4.85 -14.44
N TYR A 151 -11.58 3.73 -13.72
CA TYR A 151 -12.63 3.20 -12.88
C TYR A 151 -12.79 3.97 -11.55
N LEU A 152 -11.73 4.63 -11.06
CA LEU A 152 -11.71 5.32 -9.78
C LEU A 152 -12.82 6.36 -9.66
N GLN A 153 -13.06 7.17 -10.69
CA GLN A 153 -14.10 8.20 -10.64
C GLN A 153 -15.49 7.58 -10.41
N THR A 154 -15.86 6.57 -11.22
CA THR A 154 -17.16 5.88 -11.07
C THR A 154 -17.26 5.19 -9.70
N MET A 155 -16.17 4.63 -9.20
CA MET A 155 -16.12 4.03 -7.87
C MET A 155 -16.39 5.07 -6.77
N LEU A 156 -15.76 6.24 -6.84
CA LEU A 156 -15.98 7.33 -5.89
C LEU A 156 -17.42 7.84 -5.96
N GLU A 157 -17.97 8.04 -7.15
CA GLU A 157 -19.36 8.44 -7.34
C GLU A 157 -20.33 7.44 -6.67
N GLN A 158 -20.08 6.14 -6.82
CA GLN A 158 -20.92 5.10 -6.22
C GLN A 158 -20.79 5.00 -4.69
N ILE A 159 -19.56 5.13 -4.16
CA ILE A 159 -19.30 5.18 -2.70
C ILE A 159 -19.99 6.39 -2.09
N LEU A 160 -19.92 7.52 -2.77
CA LEU A 160 -20.36 8.81 -2.25
C LEU A 160 -21.83 9.14 -2.55
N ALA A 161 -22.51 8.33 -3.37
CA ALA A 161 -23.89 8.56 -3.80
C ALA A 161 -24.87 8.68 -2.63
N THR A 162 -24.71 7.86 -1.59
CA THR A 162 -25.54 7.90 -0.37
C THR A 162 -24.89 8.62 0.79
N SER A 163 -23.66 9.11 0.60
CA SER A 163 -22.84 9.59 1.70
C SER A 163 -22.95 11.09 1.89
N GLN A 164 -23.06 11.53 3.15
CA GLN A 164 -23.22 12.96 3.49
C GLN A 164 -21.95 13.60 4.05
N HIS A 165 -20.93 12.80 4.34
CA HIS A 165 -19.69 13.30 4.91
C HIS A 165 -18.86 14.17 3.95
N THR A 166 -18.07 15.02 4.60
CA THR A 166 -16.97 15.81 4.07
C THR A 166 -15.71 15.49 4.88
N TRP A 167 -14.57 16.01 4.42
CA TRP A 167 -13.27 15.90 5.09
C TRP A 167 -12.74 17.30 5.33
N SER A 168 -12.06 17.50 6.46
CA SER A 168 -11.37 18.75 6.74
C SER A 168 -10.24 18.99 5.75
N GLU A 169 -9.85 20.27 5.59
CA GLU A 169 -8.65 20.64 4.83
C GLU A 169 -7.39 19.96 5.41
N LYS A 170 -7.32 19.83 6.74
CA LYS A 170 -6.20 19.19 7.45
C LYS A 170 -6.04 17.71 7.11
N THR A 171 -7.15 17.01 6.88
CA THR A 171 -7.14 15.63 6.38
C THR A 171 -6.85 15.60 4.88
N LEU A 172 -7.57 16.41 4.09
CA LEU A 172 -7.47 16.41 2.62
C LEU A 172 -6.08 16.78 2.10
N ARG A 173 -5.30 17.61 2.81
CA ARG A 173 -3.92 17.94 2.40
C ARG A 173 -3.00 16.72 2.31
N TYR A 174 -3.26 15.67 3.10
CA TYR A 174 -2.48 14.43 3.07
C TYR A 174 -2.96 13.45 2.02
N PHE A 175 -4.18 13.63 1.48
CA PHE A 175 -4.71 12.76 0.44
C PHE A 175 -3.95 12.97 -0.88
N PRO A 176 -3.81 11.91 -1.69
CA PRO A 176 -3.35 12.03 -3.08
C PRO A 176 -4.18 13.07 -3.85
N SER A 177 -3.55 13.79 -4.79
CA SER A 177 -4.21 14.85 -5.56
C SER A 177 -5.49 14.37 -6.24
N ILE A 178 -5.46 13.19 -6.88
CA ILE A 178 -6.62 12.63 -7.58
C ILE A 178 -7.86 12.45 -6.67
N LEU A 179 -7.66 12.08 -5.41
CA LEU A 179 -8.74 11.99 -4.43
C LEU A 179 -9.10 13.36 -3.88
N ARG A 180 -8.10 14.17 -3.52
CA ARG A 180 -8.32 15.51 -2.97
C ARG A 180 -9.18 16.35 -3.91
N ASP A 181 -8.87 16.35 -5.20
CA ASP A 181 -9.57 17.12 -6.21
C ASP A 181 -11.02 16.64 -6.35
N ALA A 182 -11.25 15.31 -6.35
CA ALA A 182 -12.59 14.72 -6.38
C ALA A 182 -13.45 15.02 -5.13
N LEU A 183 -12.82 15.25 -3.97
CA LEU A 183 -13.52 15.45 -2.70
C LEU A 183 -13.66 16.93 -2.30
N SER A 184 -12.80 17.82 -2.80
CA SER A 184 -12.68 19.23 -2.41
C SER A 184 -13.93 20.08 -2.63
N GLY A 185 -14.85 19.68 -3.51
CA GLY A 185 -16.07 20.42 -3.85
C GLY A 185 -17.34 19.98 -3.10
N ARG A 186 -17.25 19.04 -2.14
CA ARG A 186 -18.44 18.51 -1.47
C ARG A 186 -19.01 19.50 -0.46
N MET A 187 -20.31 19.75 -0.54
CA MET A 187 -21.03 20.62 0.38
C MET A 187 -21.08 20.00 1.79
N ASP A 188 -20.61 20.77 2.78
CA ASP A 188 -20.75 20.41 4.18
C ASP A 188 -22.20 20.63 4.67
N LYS A 189 -22.86 19.54 5.05
CA LYS A 189 -24.25 19.56 5.53
C LYS A 189 -24.39 19.73 7.04
N ARG A 190 -23.29 19.81 7.80
CA ARG A 190 -23.35 19.95 9.27
C ARG A 190 -24.06 21.22 9.70
N GLY A 191 -23.83 22.34 8.99
CA GLY A 191 -24.57 23.59 9.24
C GLY A 191 -26.09 23.42 9.09
N LEU A 192 -26.53 22.64 8.09
CA LEU A 192 -27.96 22.34 7.89
C LEU A 192 -28.51 21.44 9.01
N ALA A 193 -27.73 20.47 9.47
CA ALA A 193 -28.12 19.61 10.61
C ALA A 193 -28.29 20.43 11.90
N ILE A 194 -27.41 21.41 12.15
CA ILE A 194 -27.54 22.32 13.29
C ILE A 194 -28.75 23.25 13.15
N GLN A 195 -29.04 23.76 11.95
CA GLN A 195 -30.27 24.54 11.71
C GLN A 195 -31.53 23.70 11.96
N ALA A 196 -31.54 22.44 11.49
CA ALA A 196 -32.64 21.52 11.74
C ALA A 196 -32.79 21.19 13.23
N TRP A 197 -31.66 21.06 13.96
CA TRP A 197 -31.67 20.94 15.42
C TRP A 197 -32.34 22.15 16.06
N GLN A 198 -31.92 23.38 15.74
CA GLN A 198 -32.47 24.60 16.33
C GLN A 198 -33.99 24.74 16.13
N GLN A 199 -34.51 24.27 14.99
CA GLN A 199 -35.95 24.23 14.71
C GLN A 199 -36.70 23.16 15.54
N ALA A 200 -36.05 22.02 15.79
CA ALA A 200 -36.65 20.89 16.51
C ALA A 200 -36.40 20.92 18.03
N GLU A 201 -35.43 21.73 18.50
CA GLU A 201 -34.86 21.71 19.84
C GLU A 201 -35.94 21.74 20.93
N THR A 202 -36.84 22.72 20.91
CA THR A 202 -37.90 22.85 21.93
C THR A 202 -38.78 21.59 21.99
N THR A 203 -39.13 21.01 20.84
CA THR A 203 -39.96 19.82 20.78
C THR A 203 -39.21 18.59 21.29
N VAL A 204 -37.96 18.41 20.85
CA VAL A 204 -37.11 17.29 21.26
C VAL A 204 -36.82 17.34 22.76
N ILE A 205 -36.49 18.51 23.31
CA ILE A 205 -36.21 18.69 24.74
C ILE A 205 -37.47 18.42 25.58
N ASN A 206 -38.65 18.85 25.13
CA ASN A 206 -39.91 18.52 25.81
C ASN A 206 -40.18 17.01 25.83
N GLN A 207 -39.99 16.34 24.69
CA GLN A 207 -40.13 14.88 24.59
C GLN A 207 -39.10 14.14 25.47
N CYS A 208 -37.85 14.61 25.46
CA CYS A 208 -36.78 14.06 26.29
C CYS A 208 -37.05 14.27 27.77
N THR A 209 -37.60 15.42 28.18
CA THR A 209 -37.95 15.68 29.60
C THR A 209 -39.03 14.72 30.09
N GLN A 210 -40.06 14.48 29.28
CA GLN A 210 -41.13 13.52 29.59
C GLN A 210 -40.60 12.08 29.67
N LEU A 211 -39.69 11.71 28.76
CA LEU A 211 -39.13 10.37 28.66
C LEU A 211 -38.03 10.08 29.71
N LEU A 212 -37.20 11.07 30.01
CA LEU A 212 -35.92 10.91 30.68
C LEU A 212 -35.85 11.60 32.05
N SER A 213 -36.87 12.32 32.52
CA SER A 213 -36.83 12.80 33.91
C SER A 213 -36.62 11.64 34.92
N PRO A 214 -35.98 11.87 36.07
CA PRO A 214 -35.71 10.79 37.03
C PRO A 214 -36.99 10.08 37.52
N SER A 215 -38.11 10.82 37.56
CA SER A 215 -39.44 10.33 37.90
C SER A 215 -40.29 9.92 36.68
N ALA A 216 -39.70 9.81 35.48
CA ALA A 216 -40.44 9.50 34.26
C ALA A 216 -41.12 8.12 34.33
N ASP A 217 -42.39 8.06 33.95
CA ASP A 217 -43.16 6.82 33.85
C ASP A 217 -42.51 5.88 32.80
N PRO A 218 -42.08 4.66 33.18
CA PRO A 218 -41.49 3.73 32.23
C PRO A 218 -42.42 3.29 31.09
N THR A 219 -43.75 3.48 31.21
CA THR A 219 -44.70 3.17 30.14
C THR A 219 -44.61 4.15 28.96
N TYR A 220 -44.15 5.39 29.21
CA TYR A 220 -44.01 6.43 28.19
C TYR A 220 -43.01 6.05 27.09
N VAL A 221 -42.08 5.13 27.36
CA VAL A 221 -41.14 4.56 26.38
C VAL A 221 -41.86 4.08 25.12
N MET A 222 -42.98 3.35 25.27
CA MET A 222 -43.74 2.85 24.12
C MET A 222 -44.45 3.97 23.35
N THR A 223 -44.97 4.97 24.07
CA THR A 223 -45.56 6.17 23.47
C THR A 223 -44.54 6.90 22.60
N TYR A 224 -43.31 7.10 23.12
CA TYR A 224 -42.24 7.73 22.36
C TYR A 224 -41.87 6.93 21.10
N ILE A 225 -41.68 5.61 21.22
CA ILE A 225 -41.31 4.74 20.09
C ILE A 225 -42.39 4.70 19.01
N ASN A 226 -43.67 4.79 19.38
CA ASN A 226 -44.79 4.68 18.44
C ASN A 226 -45.18 6.03 17.82
N HIS A 227 -44.99 7.15 18.53
CA HIS A 227 -45.58 8.44 18.14
C HIS A 227 -44.56 9.57 17.91
N SER A 228 -43.29 9.42 18.29
CA SER A 228 -42.25 10.40 17.95
C SER A 228 -42.05 10.50 16.43
N PHE A 229 -41.98 11.72 15.90
CA PHE A 229 -41.66 11.94 14.49
C PHE A 229 -40.27 11.39 14.17
N PRO A 230 -40.07 10.63 13.07
CA PRO A 230 -38.77 10.06 12.73
C PRO A 230 -37.63 11.10 12.70
N GLN A 231 -37.91 12.31 12.22
CA GLN A 231 -36.96 13.43 12.16
C GLN A 231 -36.51 13.92 13.55
N HIS A 232 -37.33 13.74 14.60
CA HIS A 232 -36.98 14.10 15.97
C HIS A 232 -36.22 12.98 16.68
N ARG A 233 -36.47 11.72 16.30
CA ARG A 233 -35.81 10.55 16.89
C ARG A 233 -34.29 10.54 16.71
N GLN A 234 -33.78 11.15 15.64
CA GLN A 234 -32.32 11.27 15.40
C GLN A 234 -31.61 12.20 16.41
N TYR A 235 -32.37 13.02 17.14
CA TYR A 235 -31.85 13.95 18.14
C TYR A 235 -32.05 13.45 19.58
N LEU A 236 -32.51 12.21 19.79
CA LEU A 236 -32.78 11.69 21.13
C LEU A 236 -31.52 11.73 22.01
N CYS A 237 -30.39 11.25 21.50
CA CYS A 237 -29.14 11.27 22.25
C CYS A 237 -28.62 12.70 22.49
N ALA A 238 -28.84 13.61 21.54
CA ALA A 238 -28.50 15.03 21.69
C ALA A 238 -29.32 15.68 22.82
N GLY A 239 -30.64 15.47 22.82
CA GLY A 239 -31.53 15.97 23.87
C GLY A 239 -31.22 15.37 25.24
N ALA A 240 -30.94 14.06 25.30
CA ALA A 240 -30.49 13.40 26.53
C ALA A 240 -29.19 14.02 27.07
N TRP A 241 -28.21 14.26 26.20
CA TRP A 241 -26.94 14.87 26.59
C TRP A 241 -27.12 16.31 27.12
N ILE A 242 -27.97 17.10 26.48
CA ILE A 242 -28.28 18.48 26.93
C ILE A 242 -28.90 18.47 28.32
N LEU A 243 -29.92 17.62 28.54
CA LEU A 243 -30.63 17.54 29.82
C LEU A 243 -29.75 17.13 31.01
N MET A 244 -28.62 16.46 30.77
CA MET A 244 -27.69 16.14 31.84
C MET A 244 -27.09 17.41 32.46
N HIS A 245 -26.75 18.44 31.67
CA HIS A 245 -26.08 19.67 32.17
C HIS A 245 -24.82 19.44 33.04
N GLY A 246 -24.16 18.28 32.92
CA GLY A 246 -23.03 17.86 33.76
C GLY A 246 -23.41 17.08 35.02
N HIS A 247 -24.70 16.80 35.18
CA HIS A 247 -25.34 16.07 36.28
C HIS A 247 -26.06 14.83 35.70
N PRO A 248 -25.35 13.69 35.57
CA PRO A 248 -25.89 12.47 34.99
C PRO A 248 -27.18 11.95 35.65
N GLU A 249 -27.36 12.25 36.93
CA GLU A 249 -28.54 11.95 37.74
C GLU A 249 -29.82 12.63 37.23
N ASN A 250 -29.70 13.67 36.41
CA ASN A 250 -30.85 14.38 35.84
C ASN A 250 -31.61 13.59 34.77
N ILE A 251 -31.02 12.49 34.26
CA ILE A 251 -31.66 11.67 33.24
C ILE A 251 -31.84 10.21 33.68
N ASN A 252 -32.94 9.60 33.24
CA ASN A 252 -33.25 8.20 33.38
C ASN A 252 -32.60 7.41 32.24
N CYS A 253 -31.35 7.01 32.45
CA CYS A 253 -30.58 6.19 31.51
C CYS A 253 -31.25 4.84 31.19
N THR A 254 -32.08 4.31 32.08
CA THR A 254 -32.83 3.07 31.84
C THR A 254 -33.91 3.26 30.78
N ASN A 255 -34.67 4.35 30.84
CA ASN A 255 -35.66 4.68 29.80
C ASN A 255 -34.98 4.95 28.46
N LEU A 256 -33.86 5.71 28.46
CA LEU A 256 -33.06 5.92 27.25
C LEU A 256 -32.62 4.58 26.62
N GLY A 257 -32.04 3.69 27.43
CA GLY A 257 -31.61 2.38 26.97
C GLY A 257 -32.77 1.53 26.42
N ARG A 258 -33.96 1.60 27.03
CA ARG A 258 -35.16 0.91 26.53
C ARG A 258 -35.66 1.45 25.19
N VAL A 259 -35.41 2.73 24.87
CA VAL A 259 -35.71 3.28 23.54
C VAL A 259 -34.64 2.86 22.53
N LEU A 260 -33.36 3.04 22.85
CA LEU A 260 -32.24 2.75 21.95
C LEU A 260 -32.20 1.28 21.51
N ARG A 261 -32.61 0.37 22.39
CA ARG A 261 -32.66 -1.07 22.05
C ARG A 261 -33.67 -1.40 20.94
N GLU A 262 -34.71 -0.57 20.79
CA GLU A 262 -35.76 -0.71 19.78
C GLU A 262 -35.45 0.05 18.50
N PHE A 263 -34.43 0.92 18.50
CA PHE A 263 -33.93 1.55 17.28
C PHE A 263 -33.18 0.52 16.42
N SER A 264 -33.11 0.79 15.12
CA SER A 264 -32.21 0.09 14.22
C SER A 264 -30.75 0.52 14.44
N PRO A 265 -29.77 -0.30 14.05
CA PRO A 265 -28.35 0.05 14.16
C PRO A 265 -27.99 1.35 13.42
N GLU A 266 -28.64 1.62 12.28
CA GLU A 266 -28.46 2.85 11.50
C GLU A 266 -29.03 4.07 12.23
N GLU A 267 -30.21 3.97 12.85
CA GLU A 267 -30.78 5.03 13.70
C GLU A 267 -29.90 5.35 14.91
N VAL A 268 -29.30 4.34 15.55
CA VAL A 268 -28.35 4.54 16.65
C VAL A 268 -27.09 5.25 16.16
N THR A 269 -26.56 4.87 15.00
CA THR A 269 -25.41 5.54 14.38
C THR A 269 -25.71 7.01 14.08
N ALA A 270 -26.85 7.29 13.44
CA ALA A 270 -27.29 8.64 13.13
C ALA A 270 -27.48 9.50 14.40
N ASN A 271 -28.03 8.92 15.47
CA ASN A 271 -28.16 9.58 16.76
C ASN A 271 -26.81 9.99 17.36
N ILE A 272 -25.78 9.14 17.24
CA ILE A 272 -24.44 9.43 17.76
C ILE A 272 -23.81 10.59 16.99
N TYR A 273 -23.84 10.54 15.67
CA TYR A 273 -23.30 11.61 14.83
C TYR A 273 -23.99 12.95 15.10
N THR A 274 -25.32 12.93 15.19
CA THR A 274 -26.13 14.10 15.48
C THR A 274 -25.85 14.65 16.89
N MET A 275 -25.72 13.77 17.89
CA MET A 275 -25.32 14.16 19.24
C MET A 275 -23.94 14.81 19.26
N VAL A 276 -22.96 14.30 18.51
CA VAL A 276 -21.63 14.91 18.41
C VAL A 276 -21.71 16.31 17.77
N ASP A 277 -22.48 16.46 16.69
CA ASP A 277 -22.68 17.76 16.05
C ASP A 277 -23.29 18.79 17.00
N VAL A 278 -24.37 18.41 17.70
CA VAL A 278 -25.04 19.29 18.68
C VAL A 278 -24.14 19.57 19.88
N LEU A 279 -23.39 18.59 20.38
CA LEU A 279 -22.45 18.75 21.50
C LEU A 279 -21.36 19.77 21.16
N LEU A 280 -20.75 19.66 19.97
CA LEU A 280 -19.69 20.57 19.55
C LEU A 280 -20.24 21.99 19.29
N HIS A 281 -21.44 22.10 18.74
CA HIS A 281 -22.14 23.38 18.60
C HIS A 281 -22.47 24.00 19.96
N HIS A 282 -22.94 23.21 20.92
CA HIS A 282 -23.23 23.68 22.27
C HIS A 282 -21.99 24.21 23.00
N ILE A 283 -20.85 23.48 22.92
CA ILE A 283 -19.58 23.98 23.47
C ILE A 283 -19.23 25.34 22.86
N HIS A 284 -19.39 25.51 21.54
CA HIS A 284 -19.13 26.78 20.87
C HIS A 284 -20.03 27.92 21.39
N LEU A 285 -21.32 27.67 21.57
CA LEU A 285 -22.26 28.66 22.11
C LEU A 285 -21.95 29.05 23.56
N GLU A 286 -21.65 28.08 24.42
CA GLU A 286 -21.35 28.34 25.82
C GLU A 286 -20.03 29.09 26.00
N LEU A 287 -19.03 28.85 25.13
CA LEU A 287 -17.81 29.64 25.08
C LEU A 287 -18.09 31.10 24.73
N GLN A 288 -18.98 31.35 23.77
CA GLN A 288 -19.39 32.73 23.42
C GLN A 288 -20.13 33.42 24.57
N ARG A 289 -20.81 32.65 25.43
CA ARG A 289 -21.46 33.15 26.66
C ARG A 289 -20.49 33.38 27.82
N GLY A 290 -19.19 33.12 27.63
CA GLY A 290 -18.14 33.36 28.63
C GLY A 290 -17.87 32.20 29.58
N HIS A 291 -18.43 31.01 29.32
CA HIS A 291 -18.12 29.83 30.15
C HIS A 291 -16.70 29.30 29.86
N PRO A 292 -15.96 28.86 30.90
CA PRO A 292 -14.59 28.40 30.72
C PRO A 292 -14.55 27.06 29.98
N LEU A 293 -13.67 26.95 28.97
CA LEU A 293 -13.53 25.75 28.15
C LEU A 293 -13.24 24.49 28.97
N GLN A 294 -12.44 24.60 30.03
CA GLN A 294 -12.06 23.46 30.85
C GLN A 294 -13.29 22.79 31.49
N ASP A 295 -14.23 23.57 32.02
CA ASP A 295 -15.44 23.06 32.65
C ASP A 295 -16.38 22.44 31.61
N LEU A 296 -16.52 23.08 30.44
CA LEU A 296 -17.31 22.54 29.32
C LEU A 296 -16.75 21.19 28.85
N MET A 297 -15.43 21.07 28.73
CA MET A 297 -14.77 19.83 28.35
C MET A 297 -14.95 18.74 29.41
N LEU A 298 -14.84 19.08 30.69
CA LEU A 298 -15.07 18.14 31.79
C LEU A 298 -16.52 17.62 31.79
N LYS A 299 -17.51 18.51 31.64
CA LYS A 299 -18.93 18.13 31.54
C LYS A 299 -19.19 17.26 30.31
N ALA A 300 -18.66 17.65 29.15
CA ALA A 300 -18.83 16.89 27.91
C ALA A 300 -18.24 15.48 28.03
N CYS A 301 -16.99 15.34 28.48
CA CYS A 301 -16.34 14.05 28.66
C CYS A 301 -17.02 13.22 29.76
N GLY A 302 -17.45 13.84 30.86
CA GLY A 302 -18.19 13.17 31.94
C GLY A 302 -19.51 12.58 31.45
N ASN A 303 -20.33 13.39 30.77
CA ASN A 303 -21.60 12.93 30.20
C ASN A 303 -21.41 11.82 29.17
N LEU A 304 -20.43 11.97 28.26
CA LEU A 304 -20.13 10.93 27.28
C LEU A 304 -19.66 9.63 27.94
N SER A 305 -18.81 9.71 28.97
CA SER A 305 -18.35 8.55 29.75
C SER A 305 -19.51 7.80 30.39
N VAL A 306 -20.55 8.51 30.86
CA VAL A 306 -21.77 7.88 31.38
C VAL A 306 -22.47 7.05 30.30
N PHE A 307 -22.58 7.58 29.08
CA PHE A 307 -23.21 6.86 27.97
C PHE A 307 -22.42 5.64 27.51
N ILE A 308 -21.10 5.72 27.41
CA ILE A 308 -20.30 4.64 26.78
C ILE A 308 -19.65 3.70 27.80
N TRP A 309 -19.29 4.18 28.99
CA TRP A 309 -18.55 3.40 30.00
C TRP A 309 -19.38 3.03 31.22
N THR A 310 -20.26 3.90 31.71
CA THR A 310 -21.03 3.61 32.94
C THR A 310 -22.28 2.79 32.64
N HIS A 311 -23.10 3.24 31.70
CA HIS A 311 -24.35 2.57 31.33
C HIS A 311 -24.30 1.81 30.02
N GLU A 312 -23.20 1.94 29.25
CA GLU A 312 -22.96 1.22 27.99
C GLU A 312 -24.17 1.29 27.02
N LEU A 313 -24.74 2.49 26.91
CA LEU A 313 -25.90 2.81 26.08
C LEU A 313 -25.54 2.95 24.60
N LEU A 314 -24.32 3.45 24.32
CA LEU A 314 -23.86 3.78 22.98
C LEU A 314 -22.57 3.01 22.64
N PRO A 315 -22.41 2.54 21.38
CA PRO A 315 -21.17 1.93 20.91
C PRO A 315 -20.02 2.96 20.87
N PRO A 316 -18.93 2.74 21.64
CA PRO A 316 -17.84 3.70 21.74
C PRO A 316 -17.01 3.81 20.46
N ASP A 317 -16.90 2.72 19.69
CA ASP A 317 -16.25 2.69 18.38
C ASP A 317 -16.88 3.72 17.43
N ILE A 318 -18.21 3.79 17.39
CA ILE A 318 -18.94 4.74 16.54
C ILE A 318 -18.85 6.16 17.07
N LEU A 319 -18.89 6.37 18.39
CA LEU A 319 -18.72 7.69 18.98
C LEU A 319 -17.32 8.26 18.69
N LEU A 320 -16.28 7.45 18.84
CA LEU A 320 -14.91 7.85 18.57
C LEU A 320 -14.72 8.16 17.08
N LEU A 321 -15.26 7.33 16.19
CA LEU A 321 -15.30 7.61 14.76
C LEU A 321 -15.98 8.95 14.47
N ALA A 322 -17.18 9.18 15.02
CA ALA A 322 -17.92 10.41 14.82
C ALA A 322 -17.14 11.66 15.29
N LEU A 323 -16.36 11.55 16.37
CA LEU A 323 -15.52 12.65 16.86
C LEU A 323 -14.27 12.89 15.98
N ILE A 324 -13.53 11.85 15.58
CA ILE A 324 -12.35 12.04 14.70
C ILE A 324 -12.74 12.50 13.29
N ASP A 325 -14.02 12.34 12.96
CA ASP A 325 -14.62 12.76 11.72
C ASP A 325 -15.10 14.23 11.73
N ARG A 326 -14.86 14.94 12.85
CA ARG A 326 -15.08 16.38 13.07
C ARG A 326 -13.76 17.07 13.45
N ASP A 327 -12.68 16.65 12.81
CA ASP A 327 -11.32 17.07 13.12
C ASP A 327 -11.03 18.54 12.76
N ASP A 328 -11.89 19.17 11.98
CA ASP A 328 -11.93 20.61 11.77
C ASP A 328 -12.47 21.40 12.97
N ASN A 329 -13.18 20.74 13.90
CA ASN A 329 -13.58 21.37 15.15
C ASN A 329 -12.42 21.31 16.17
N PRO A 330 -12.06 22.45 16.82
CA PRO A 330 -10.91 22.52 17.73
C PRO A 330 -11.04 21.66 18.99
N HIS A 331 -12.24 21.16 19.31
CA HIS A 331 -12.51 20.42 20.56
C HIS A 331 -12.72 18.93 20.35
N ALA A 332 -13.07 18.47 19.14
CA ALA A 332 -13.44 17.08 18.89
C ALA A 332 -12.30 16.10 19.22
N LEU A 333 -11.08 16.35 18.71
CA LEU A 333 -9.92 15.50 19.01
C LEU A 333 -9.51 15.59 20.48
N ARG A 334 -9.72 16.73 21.14
CA ARG A 334 -9.45 16.87 22.58
C ARG A 334 -10.41 15.98 23.41
N ILE A 335 -11.68 15.88 23.01
CA ILE A 335 -12.64 14.95 23.62
C ILE A 335 -12.16 13.51 23.41
N VAL A 336 -11.74 13.15 22.19
CA VAL A 336 -11.21 11.80 21.89
C VAL A 336 -10.06 11.45 22.82
N ILE A 337 -9.07 12.32 22.98
CA ILE A 337 -7.93 12.08 23.86
C ILE A 337 -8.38 11.91 25.32
N ASN A 338 -9.27 12.75 25.83
CA ASN A 338 -9.80 12.59 27.19
C ASN A 338 -10.54 11.27 27.39
N LEU A 339 -11.29 10.79 26.39
CA LEU A 339 -11.98 9.51 26.45
C LEU A 339 -11.00 8.33 26.38
N LEU A 340 -9.91 8.46 25.62
CA LEU A 340 -8.82 7.49 25.59
C LEU A 340 -8.06 7.45 26.94
N ASP A 341 -7.81 8.60 27.55
CA ASP A 341 -7.11 8.68 28.84
C ASP A 341 -7.99 8.23 30.04
N SER A 342 -9.25 7.88 29.80
CA SER A 342 -10.18 7.42 30.83
C SER A 342 -9.72 6.12 31.50
N LYS A 343 -9.85 6.05 32.83
CA LYS A 343 -9.49 4.86 33.62
C LYS A 343 -10.36 3.67 33.26
N GLU A 344 -11.61 3.94 32.91
CA GLU A 344 -12.64 3.00 32.52
C GLU A 344 -12.22 2.22 31.27
N LEU A 345 -11.70 2.89 30.24
CA LEU A 345 -11.21 2.24 29.04
C LEU A 345 -9.93 1.46 29.29
N GLN A 346 -8.96 2.06 30.01
CA GLN A 346 -7.71 1.38 30.35
C GLN A 346 -7.94 0.09 31.15
N GLN A 347 -8.88 0.09 32.09
CA GLN A 347 -9.27 -1.11 32.85
C GLN A 347 -9.90 -2.17 31.95
N ARG A 348 -10.78 -1.79 31.01
CA ARG A 348 -11.38 -2.72 30.04
C ARG A 348 -10.34 -3.35 29.13
N VAL A 349 -9.41 -2.54 28.60
CA VAL A 349 -8.30 -3.04 27.78
C VAL A 349 -7.41 -3.99 28.56
N LYS A 350 -7.07 -3.65 29.82
CA LYS A 350 -6.30 -4.53 30.69
C LYS A 350 -7.02 -5.87 30.92
N LEU A 351 -8.32 -5.84 31.18
CA LEU A 351 -9.13 -7.05 31.38
C LEU A 351 -9.22 -7.88 30.10
N TYR A 352 -9.39 -7.24 28.94
CA TYR A 352 -9.39 -7.90 27.64
C TYR A 352 -8.08 -8.64 27.39
N LEU A 353 -6.93 -7.98 27.61
CA LEU A 353 -5.61 -8.59 27.45
C LEU A 353 -5.42 -9.82 28.33
N ILE A 354 -5.86 -9.75 29.60
CA ILE A 354 -5.81 -10.87 30.54
C ILE A 354 -6.70 -12.04 30.07
N ASN A 355 -7.93 -11.76 29.63
CA ASN A 355 -8.88 -12.81 29.24
C ASN A 355 -8.54 -13.45 27.88
N ARG A 356 -8.02 -12.67 26.92
CA ARG A 356 -7.65 -13.14 25.59
C ARG A 356 -6.40 -14.02 25.61
N GLY A 357 -5.42 -13.66 26.44
CA GLY A 357 -4.07 -14.24 26.37
C GLY A 357 -3.22 -13.62 25.24
N PRO A 358 -2.10 -14.27 24.90
CA PRO A 358 -1.13 -13.70 23.95
C PRO A 358 -1.71 -13.53 22.54
N PRO A 359 -1.16 -12.61 21.71
CA PRO A 359 -1.45 -12.47 20.28
C PRO A 359 -1.53 -13.81 19.53
N GLU A 360 -0.58 -14.70 19.83
CA GLU A 360 -0.48 -16.04 19.29
C GLU A 360 -1.46 -17.02 19.95
N HIS A 361 -2.75 -16.69 19.85
CA HIS A 361 -3.85 -17.46 20.42
C HIS A 361 -3.89 -18.93 19.94
N TRP A 362 -3.27 -19.26 18.81
CA TRP A 362 -3.14 -20.64 18.31
C TRP A 362 -2.05 -21.46 19.00
N LEU A 363 -1.16 -20.84 19.77
CA LEU A 363 -0.11 -21.52 20.55
C LEU A 363 -0.55 -21.84 21.98
N SER A 364 -1.58 -21.16 22.49
CA SER A 364 -1.95 -21.21 23.90
C SER A 364 -2.88 -22.38 24.16
N SER A 365 -2.48 -23.43 24.90
CA SER A 365 -3.26 -24.68 24.99
C SER A 365 -4.43 -24.74 25.99
N GLY A 366 -4.78 -23.62 26.62
CA GLY A 366 -5.75 -23.56 27.73
C GLY A 366 -7.23 -23.46 27.33
N PRO A 367 -8.14 -23.72 28.28
CA PRO A 367 -9.57 -23.46 28.10
C PRO A 367 -9.80 -21.95 27.90
N PHE A 368 -10.53 -21.60 26.83
CA PHE A 368 -10.85 -20.21 26.53
C PHE A 368 -11.91 -19.66 27.51
N LYS A 369 -11.60 -18.54 28.17
CA LYS A 369 -12.52 -17.88 29.11
C LYS A 369 -13.55 -17.05 28.36
N ARG A 370 -14.81 -17.48 28.39
CA ARG A 370 -15.92 -16.75 27.76
C ARG A 370 -16.18 -15.43 28.46
N VAL A 371 -16.47 -14.42 27.67
CA VAL A 371 -16.86 -13.10 28.13
C VAL A 371 -18.39 -13.06 28.27
N GLU A 372 -18.89 -12.32 29.26
CA GLU A 372 -20.31 -12.03 29.43
C GLU A 372 -20.84 -11.25 28.22
N LEU A 373 -22.06 -11.56 27.77
CA LEU A 373 -22.67 -10.92 26.59
C LEU A 373 -22.71 -9.39 26.70
N GLN A 374 -22.97 -8.90 27.90
CA GLN A 374 -23.01 -7.48 28.24
C GLN A 374 -21.73 -6.75 27.87
N LYS A 375 -20.57 -7.39 27.99
CA LYS A 375 -19.28 -6.78 27.69
C LYS A 375 -19.01 -6.63 26.19
N ALA A 376 -19.86 -7.19 25.33
CA ALA A 376 -19.73 -7.04 23.88
C ALA A 376 -20.34 -5.73 23.36
N LEU A 377 -21.51 -5.33 23.86
CA LEU A 377 -22.25 -4.15 23.37
C LEU A 377 -23.14 -3.46 24.41
N GLY A 378 -22.94 -3.74 25.70
CA GLY A 378 -23.79 -3.24 26.77
C GLY A 378 -25.13 -3.96 26.89
N ASN A 379 -25.77 -3.81 28.05
CA ASN A 379 -27.02 -4.48 28.41
C ASN A 379 -28.18 -4.22 27.44
N TYR A 380 -28.25 -3.00 26.89
CA TYR A 380 -29.40 -2.57 26.09
C TYR A 380 -29.27 -2.99 24.65
N LEU A 381 -28.13 -2.75 24.00
CA LEU A 381 -27.98 -3.08 22.58
C LEU A 381 -27.82 -4.58 22.35
N SER A 382 -27.39 -5.36 23.35
CA SER A 382 -27.35 -6.83 23.28
C SER A 382 -28.65 -7.52 23.72
N TRP A 383 -29.72 -6.78 24.06
CA TRP A 383 -30.87 -7.32 24.79
C TRP A 383 -31.62 -8.47 24.10
N LYS A 384 -31.76 -8.40 22.77
CA LYS A 384 -32.55 -9.32 21.95
C LYS A 384 -31.84 -10.66 21.77
N GLU A 385 -30.51 -10.61 21.76
CA GLU A 385 -29.64 -11.74 21.46
C GLU A 385 -29.40 -12.58 22.72
N ARG A 386 -29.59 -13.89 22.65
CA ARG A 386 -29.32 -14.80 23.80
C ARG A 386 -28.15 -15.74 23.58
N TYR A 387 -27.42 -15.58 22.47
CA TYR A 387 -26.31 -16.46 22.13
C TYR A 387 -25.04 -16.08 22.91
N PRO A 388 -24.27 -17.06 23.38
CA PRO A 388 -23.05 -16.80 24.13
C PRO A 388 -22.02 -16.04 23.29
N THR A 389 -21.26 -15.18 23.96
CA THR A 389 -20.12 -14.48 23.37
C THR A 389 -18.85 -15.30 23.53
N PHE A 390 -18.05 -15.38 22.47
CA PHE A 390 -16.74 -16.04 22.49
C PHE A 390 -15.62 -15.00 22.46
N PHE A 391 -15.52 -14.21 21.41
CA PHE A 391 -14.39 -13.31 21.18
C PHE A 391 -14.78 -11.84 21.12
N ASP A 392 -16.06 -11.55 20.92
CA ASP A 392 -16.56 -10.17 20.87
C ASP A 392 -16.42 -9.48 22.24
N ASP A 393 -15.90 -8.26 22.22
CA ASP A 393 -15.68 -7.44 23.41
C ASP A 393 -15.65 -5.98 22.97
N ILE A 394 -16.19 -5.08 23.80
CA ILE A 394 -16.22 -3.64 23.53
C ILE A 394 -14.81 -3.09 23.29
N ALA A 395 -13.80 -3.59 24.00
CA ALA A 395 -12.41 -3.22 23.77
C ALA A 395 -11.94 -3.75 22.41
N ALA A 396 -12.22 -5.01 22.06
CA ALA A 396 -11.78 -5.62 20.81
C ALA A 396 -12.24 -4.84 19.56
N ARG A 397 -13.43 -4.24 19.63
CA ARG A 397 -13.98 -3.38 18.56
C ARG A 397 -13.21 -2.08 18.37
N LEU A 398 -12.42 -1.65 19.34
CA LEU A 398 -11.55 -0.47 19.24
C LEU A 398 -10.20 -0.78 18.57
N LEU A 399 -9.86 -2.05 18.34
CA LEU A 399 -8.61 -2.43 17.66
C LEU A 399 -8.43 -1.77 16.27
N PRO A 400 -9.44 -1.71 15.38
CA PRO A 400 -9.32 -0.94 14.14
C PRO A 400 -9.52 0.57 14.31
N ILE A 401 -10.12 1.03 15.42
CA ILE A 401 -10.45 2.45 15.62
C ILE A 401 -9.25 3.24 16.13
N ILE A 402 -8.47 2.68 17.07
CA ILE A 402 -7.27 3.35 17.60
C ILE A 402 -6.29 3.74 16.48
N PRO A 403 -5.93 2.85 15.53
CA PRO A 403 -5.15 3.22 14.34
C PRO A 403 -5.71 4.45 13.59
N LEU A 404 -7.01 4.49 13.33
CA LEU A 404 -7.66 5.62 12.64
C LEU A 404 -7.58 6.93 13.45
N ILE A 405 -7.70 6.84 14.78
CA ILE A 405 -7.47 7.98 15.68
C ILE A 405 -6.03 8.48 15.54
N ILE A 406 -5.03 7.58 15.51
CA ILE A 406 -3.63 7.96 15.34
C ILE A 406 -3.41 8.68 14.00
N TYR A 407 -3.96 8.17 12.89
CA TYR A 407 -3.92 8.87 11.60
C TYR A 407 -4.48 10.29 11.73
N ARG A 408 -5.66 10.44 12.33
CA ARG A 408 -6.31 11.75 12.44
C ARG A 408 -5.56 12.73 13.33
N LEU A 409 -4.95 12.26 14.42
CA LEU A 409 -4.10 13.08 15.29
C LEU A 409 -2.88 13.61 14.54
N ILE A 410 -2.21 12.77 13.75
CA ILE A 410 -1.05 13.15 12.95
C ILE A 410 -1.46 14.16 11.86
N GLU A 411 -2.59 13.93 11.16
CA GLU A 411 -3.12 14.86 10.16
C GLU A 411 -3.43 16.25 10.74
N ASN A 412 -3.72 16.31 12.05
CA ASN A 412 -4.02 17.52 12.80
C ASN A 412 -2.83 18.08 13.59
N ASP A 413 -1.61 17.66 13.27
CA ASP A 413 -0.36 18.10 13.90
C ASP A 413 -0.30 17.81 15.43
N ALA A 414 -1.13 16.88 15.92
CA ALA A 414 -1.22 16.48 17.32
C ALA A 414 -0.29 15.29 17.66
N MET A 415 0.99 15.38 17.23
CA MET A 415 1.97 14.29 17.32
C MET A 415 2.24 13.83 18.76
N ASP A 416 2.27 14.75 19.73
CA ASP A 416 2.45 14.40 21.15
C ASP A 416 1.27 13.60 21.70
N ALA A 417 0.05 13.90 21.25
CA ALA A 417 -1.13 13.15 21.64
C ALA A 417 -1.12 11.75 21.01
N ALA A 418 -0.65 11.63 19.76
CA ALA A 418 -0.43 10.34 19.11
C ALA A 418 0.61 9.49 19.84
N ASP A 419 1.75 10.07 20.24
CA ASP A 419 2.79 9.37 21.03
C ASP A 419 2.22 8.86 22.36
N ARG A 420 1.47 9.69 23.09
CA ARG A 420 0.83 9.28 24.36
C ARG A 420 -0.19 8.16 24.16
N ALA A 421 -1.07 8.28 23.16
CA ALA A 421 -2.07 7.26 22.87
C ALA A 421 -1.40 5.92 22.51
N LEU A 422 -0.37 5.94 21.66
CA LEU A 422 0.39 4.74 21.33
C LEU A 422 1.15 4.18 22.54
N GLN A 423 1.68 5.03 23.42
CA GLN A 423 2.33 4.59 24.66
C GLN A 423 1.37 3.79 25.55
N VAL A 424 0.12 4.25 25.67
CA VAL A 424 -0.91 3.57 26.48
C VAL A 424 -1.40 2.28 25.82
N TYR A 425 -1.55 2.27 24.49
CA TYR A 425 -2.23 1.18 23.77
C TYR A 425 -1.32 0.26 22.95
N SER A 426 0.01 0.43 22.96
CA SER A 426 0.94 -0.39 22.16
C SER A 426 0.73 -1.89 22.38
N THR A 427 0.66 -2.35 23.63
CA THR A 427 0.43 -3.78 23.96
C THR A 427 -0.95 -4.25 23.52
N PHE A 428 -1.94 -3.35 23.53
CA PHE A 428 -3.27 -3.65 23.03
C PHE A 428 -3.27 -3.85 21.51
N LEU A 429 -2.53 -3.01 20.77
CA LEU A 429 -2.37 -3.11 19.32
C LEU A 429 -1.58 -4.33 18.87
N HIS A 430 -0.81 -4.99 19.74
CA HIS A 430 -0.26 -6.33 19.44
C HIS A 430 -1.33 -7.38 19.14
N CYS A 431 -2.57 -7.13 19.60
CA CYS A 431 -3.73 -7.98 19.32
C CYS A 431 -4.43 -7.65 17.99
N TYR A 432 -4.07 -6.54 17.34
CA TYR A 432 -4.70 -6.09 16.11
C TYR A 432 -4.21 -6.93 14.93
N PRO A 433 -5.11 -7.60 14.17
CA PRO A 433 -4.70 -8.49 13.07
C PRO A 433 -4.03 -7.78 11.89
N LEU A 434 -4.03 -6.44 11.86
CA LEU A 434 -3.38 -5.64 10.82
C LEU A 434 -2.27 -4.75 11.40
N ASN A 435 -1.69 -5.11 12.55
CA ASN A 435 -0.68 -4.30 13.23
C ASN A 435 0.57 -4.05 12.37
N PHE A 436 1.00 -5.05 11.58
CA PHE A 436 2.17 -4.93 10.70
C PHE A 436 1.85 -4.04 9.50
N THR A 437 0.69 -4.24 8.87
CA THR A 437 0.21 -3.38 7.78
C THR A 437 0.04 -1.94 8.25
N PHE A 438 -0.51 -1.74 9.46
CA PHE A 438 -0.66 -0.42 10.06
C PHE A 438 0.69 0.28 10.21
N VAL A 439 1.70 -0.39 10.78
CA VAL A 439 3.04 0.18 10.96
C VAL A 439 3.70 0.50 9.62
N ARG A 440 3.63 -0.41 8.63
CA ARG A 440 4.14 -0.14 7.28
C ARG A 440 3.46 1.08 6.66
N ASP A 441 2.14 1.13 6.69
CA ASP A 441 1.36 2.14 5.98
C ASP A 441 1.45 3.51 6.64
N ILE A 442 1.47 3.60 7.97
CA ILE A 442 1.57 4.89 8.66
C ILE A 442 2.95 5.54 8.47
N LEU A 443 4.03 4.74 8.48
CA LEU A 443 5.38 5.22 8.20
C LEU A 443 5.51 5.73 6.76
N ALA A 444 4.90 5.04 5.80
CA ALA A 444 4.93 5.44 4.40
C ALA A 444 4.03 6.66 4.13
N TYR A 445 2.81 6.67 4.67
CA TYR A 445 1.81 7.71 4.40
C TYR A 445 2.22 9.10 4.94
N PHE A 446 2.94 9.12 6.06
CA PHE A 446 3.48 10.33 6.69
C PHE A 446 5.00 10.44 6.60
N TYR A 447 5.63 9.74 5.65
CA TYR A 447 7.08 9.80 5.49
C TYR A 447 7.56 11.26 5.37
N GLY A 448 8.68 11.58 6.05
CA GLY A 448 9.23 12.94 6.14
C GLY A 448 8.51 13.89 7.11
N HIS A 449 7.37 13.51 7.69
CA HIS A 449 6.58 14.36 8.59
C HIS A 449 6.54 13.85 10.04
N LEU A 450 7.03 12.63 10.30
CA LEU A 450 7.02 12.01 11.62
C LEU A 450 8.29 12.35 12.42
N PRO A 451 8.17 12.77 13.69
CA PRO A 451 9.34 12.93 14.56
C PRO A 451 9.92 11.55 14.94
N GLY A 452 11.25 11.45 15.07
CA GLY A 452 11.94 10.19 15.36
C GLY A 452 11.42 9.45 16.61
N LYS A 453 11.06 10.19 17.67
CA LYS A 453 10.43 9.61 18.87
C LYS A 453 9.13 8.87 18.55
N LEU A 454 8.29 9.45 17.68
CA LEU A 454 7.03 8.86 17.26
C LEU A 454 7.26 7.66 16.33
N ILE A 455 8.28 7.69 15.48
CA ILE A 455 8.69 6.54 14.65
C ILE A 455 9.03 5.34 15.56
N LEU A 456 9.88 5.54 16.58
CA LEU A 456 10.21 4.49 17.55
C LEU A 456 8.96 3.98 18.28
N ARG A 457 8.04 4.88 18.63
CA ARG A 457 6.78 4.51 19.27
C ARG A 457 5.91 3.65 18.37
N ILE A 458 5.81 3.98 17.08
CA ILE A 458 5.09 3.20 16.07
C ILE A 458 5.72 1.82 15.89
N LEU A 459 7.05 1.72 15.84
CA LEU A 459 7.76 0.43 15.72
C LEU A 459 7.49 -0.52 16.89
N ASN A 460 7.28 -0.01 18.11
CA ASN A 460 6.98 -0.83 19.30
C ASN A 460 5.62 -1.55 19.24
N ILE A 461 4.77 -1.20 18.27
CA ILE A 461 3.53 -1.93 17.96
C ILE A 461 3.84 -3.28 17.30
N LEU A 462 5.05 -3.44 16.76
CA LEU A 462 5.56 -4.72 16.32
C LEU A 462 6.29 -5.39 17.49
N ASP A 463 6.13 -6.71 17.61
CA ASP A 463 7.03 -7.50 18.45
C ASP A 463 8.36 -7.63 17.70
N ILE A 464 9.23 -6.62 17.87
CA ILE A 464 10.50 -6.48 17.13
C ILE A 464 11.35 -7.77 17.19
N LYS A 465 11.23 -8.56 18.27
CA LYS A 465 11.96 -9.83 18.43
C LYS A 465 11.46 -10.95 17.50
N LYS A 466 10.22 -10.86 17.02
CA LYS A 466 9.58 -11.86 16.14
C LYS A 466 9.62 -11.47 14.66
N ILE A 467 9.85 -10.19 14.37
CA ILE A 467 9.96 -9.69 12.99
C ILE A 467 11.41 -9.88 12.53
N PRO A 468 11.65 -10.32 11.28
CA PRO A 468 13.00 -10.57 10.76
C PRO A 468 13.70 -9.26 10.39
N PHE A 469 13.84 -8.35 11.36
CA PHE A 469 14.65 -7.14 11.22
C PHE A 469 16.13 -7.50 11.13
N SER A 470 16.90 -6.70 10.40
CA SER A 470 18.37 -6.78 10.38
C SER A 470 18.93 -6.67 11.80
N GLU A 471 19.91 -7.51 12.15
CA GLU A 471 20.43 -7.58 13.53
C GLU A 471 20.97 -6.24 14.06
N SER A 472 21.55 -5.41 13.18
CA SER A 472 22.07 -4.08 13.54
C SER A 472 21.03 -2.97 13.51
N PHE A 473 19.81 -3.21 12.99
CA PHE A 473 18.76 -2.19 12.86
C PHE A 473 18.46 -1.44 14.17
N PRO A 474 18.31 -2.11 15.34
CA PRO A 474 18.07 -1.43 16.61
C PRO A 474 19.16 -0.41 17.01
N GLN A 475 20.40 -0.59 16.54
CA GLN A 475 21.53 0.30 16.84
C GLN A 475 21.44 1.62 16.07
N HIS A 476 20.82 1.59 14.89
CA HIS A 476 20.67 2.75 14.00
C HIS A 476 19.45 3.62 14.34
N ILE A 477 18.47 3.10 15.09
CA ILE A 477 17.26 3.84 15.46
C ILE A 477 17.28 4.39 16.89
N ASN A 478 18.01 3.77 17.84
CA ASN A 478 17.95 4.10 19.26
C ASN A 478 19.16 4.91 19.79
N SER A 479 20.18 5.17 18.97
CA SER A 479 21.44 5.76 19.43
C SER A 479 21.45 7.29 19.32
N SER A 480 22.20 7.97 20.19
CA SER A 480 22.56 9.39 20.04
C SER A 480 23.38 9.68 18.77
N ASN A 481 23.89 8.63 18.10
CA ASN A 481 24.54 8.66 16.79
C ASN A 481 23.59 8.31 15.62
N ALA A 482 22.28 8.22 15.84
CA ALA A 482 21.31 7.81 14.82
C ALA A 482 21.33 8.70 13.55
N ALA A 483 21.86 9.93 13.64
CA ALA A 483 22.04 10.81 12.48
C ALA A 483 23.08 10.31 11.44
N MET A 484 23.89 9.28 11.76
CA MET A 484 24.82 8.69 10.79
C MET A 484 24.14 7.61 9.96
N CYS A 485 24.28 7.73 8.63
CA CYS A 485 23.81 6.71 7.69
C CYS A 485 24.43 5.35 8.03
N PRO A 486 23.63 4.26 8.05
CA PRO A 486 24.17 2.91 8.20
C PRO A 486 25.26 2.62 7.16
N PRO A 487 26.24 1.76 7.50
CA PRO A 487 27.30 1.38 6.56
C PRO A 487 26.74 0.62 5.35
N LEU A 488 27.50 0.57 4.24
CA LEU A 488 27.07 -0.15 3.04
C LEU A 488 26.78 -1.64 3.29
N ASP A 489 27.52 -2.28 4.19
CA ASP A 489 27.29 -3.67 4.60
C ASP A 489 25.88 -3.92 5.15
N TYR A 490 25.28 -2.93 5.82
CA TYR A 490 23.89 -3.02 6.29
C TYR A 490 22.91 -3.13 5.12
N PHE A 491 23.00 -2.20 4.15
CA PHE A 491 22.14 -2.20 2.97
C PHE A 491 22.40 -3.42 2.07
N ALA A 492 23.64 -3.88 1.96
CA ALA A 492 23.99 -5.08 1.21
C ALA A 492 23.39 -6.35 1.84
N THR A 493 23.41 -6.45 3.17
CA THR A 493 22.76 -7.54 3.91
C THR A 493 21.25 -7.53 3.71
N LEU A 494 20.64 -6.34 3.74
CA LEU A 494 19.21 -6.16 3.46
C LEU A 494 18.83 -6.66 2.06
N LEU A 495 19.59 -6.26 1.04
CA LEU A 495 19.37 -6.71 -0.35
C LEU A 495 19.57 -8.21 -0.51
N LEU A 496 20.58 -8.80 0.15
CA LEU A 496 20.80 -10.24 0.13
C LEU A 496 19.63 -11.00 0.77
N GLY A 497 19.07 -10.48 1.87
CA GLY A 497 17.85 -11.02 2.48
C GLY A 497 16.67 -11.06 1.52
N LEU A 498 16.51 -10.03 0.68
CA LEU A 498 15.49 -9.99 -0.37
C LEU A 498 15.78 -11.01 -1.48
N VAL A 499 17.02 -11.14 -1.93
CA VAL A 499 17.40 -12.16 -2.93
C VAL A 499 17.05 -13.56 -2.46
N ASN A 500 17.35 -13.88 -1.20
CA ASN A 500 17.17 -15.24 -0.67
C ASN A 500 15.70 -15.61 -0.37
N HIS A 501 14.82 -14.62 -0.17
CA HIS A 501 13.47 -14.86 0.36
C HIS A 501 12.33 -14.23 -0.44
N VAL A 502 12.64 -13.31 -1.35
CA VAL A 502 11.66 -12.52 -2.12
C VAL A 502 11.80 -12.74 -3.61
N ILE A 503 13.03 -12.74 -4.14
CA ILE A 503 13.25 -12.95 -5.57
C ILE A 503 13.12 -14.44 -5.89
N PRO A 504 12.31 -14.84 -6.91
CA PRO A 504 12.21 -16.24 -7.32
C PRO A 504 13.59 -16.80 -7.73
N ALA A 505 13.91 -18.01 -7.27
CA ALA A 505 15.17 -18.66 -7.63
C ALA A 505 15.27 -18.90 -9.14
N LEU A 506 16.44 -18.63 -9.72
CA LEU A 506 16.76 -19.01 -11.08
C LEU A 506 16.86 -20.55 -11.16
N ASN A 507 15.84 -21.22 -11.69
CA ASN A 507 15.91 -22.65 -11.95
C ASN A 507 16.98 -22.90 -13.03
N ASN A 508 18.08 -23.57 -12.67
CA ASN A 508 19.02 -24.12 -13.63
C ASN A 508 18.37 -25.31 -14.36
N SER A 509 17.53 -25.03 -15.37
CA SER A 509 17.27 -26.00 -16.43
C SER A 509 18.23 -25.73 -17.58
N SER A 510 19.47 -26.18 -17.43
CA SER A 510 20.40 -26.28 -18.56
C SER A 510 19.93 -27.40 -19.50
N LYS A 511 18.96 -27.07 -20.38
CA LYS A 511 18.78 -27.73 -21.67
C LYS A 511 18.44 -26.64 -22.68
N CYS A 512 19.42 -26.28 -23.51
CA CYS A 512 19.22 -25.52 -24.73
C CYS A 512 18.02 -26.09 -25.50
N ALA A 513 17.07 -25.21 -25.85
CA ALA A 513 16.04 -25.49 -26.82
C ALA A 513 16.69 -25.62 -28.21
N ALA A 514 16.71 -26.83 -28.76
CA ALA A 514 16.78 -27.03 -30.20
C ALA A 514 15.34 -27.07 -30.73
N MET A 515 15.10 -26.32 -31.81
CA MET A 515 13.86 -26.35 -32.61
C MET A 515 13.51 -27.78 -33.05
N GLY A 516 12.21 -28.11 -33.11
CA GLY A 516 11.72 -29.24 -33.92
C GLY A 516 10.52 -29.99 -33.36
N ASP A 517 9.37 -29.76 -34.00
CA ASP A 517 8.27 -30.68 -34.29
C ASP A 517 7.17 -31.04 -33.29
N PHE A 518 5.95 -30.85 -33.82
CA PHE A 518 4.65 -31.31 -33.36
C PHE A 518 4.58 -32.85 -33.34
N ALA A 519 4.02 -33.44 -32.28
CA ALA A 519 2.87 -34.38 -32.32
C ALA A 519 2.71 -35.24 -31.04
N ASN A 520 1.51 -35.17 -30.49
CA ASN A 520 0.66 -36.22 -29.91
C ASN A 520 1.12 -37.28 -28.87
N ASN A 521 0.23 -37.38 -27.87
CA ASN A 521 -0.33 -38.58 -27.22
C ASN A 521 0.31 -39.22 -25.96
N SER A 522 -0.65 -39.64 -25.13
CA SER A 522 -0.59 -40.29 -23.83
C SER A 522 0.34 -41.49 -23.72
N THR A 523 0.93 -41.71 -22.55
CA THR A 523 0.84 -42.97 -21.76
C THR A 523 1.60 -42.84 -20.44
N ARG A 524 1.27 -43.74 -19.50
CA ARG A 524 1.59 -43.73 -18.07
C ARG A 524 2.80 -44.63 -17.76
N ALA A 525 3.46 -44.34 -16.63
CA ALA A 525 4.35 -45.18 -15.78
C ALA A 525 5.87 -45.14 -16.07
N PRO A 526 6.78 -45.61 -15.17
CA PRO A 526 6.70 -45.89 -13.72
C PRO A 526 7.87 -45.26 -12.89
N HIS A 527 7.85 -45.47 -11.57
CA HIS A 527 8.88 -45.09 -10.59
C HIS A 527 10.27 -45.70 -10.83
N GLY A 528 11.33 -44.90 -10.64
CA GLY A 528 12.72 -45.35 -10.57
C GLY A 528 13.59 -44.37 -9.75
N LYS A 529 14.32 -44.92 -8.77
CA LYS A 529 15.10 -44.24 -7.71
C LYS A 529 16.21 -43.34 -8.26
N ILE A 530 16.40 -42.15 -7.66
CA ILE A 530 17.59 -41.31 -7.86
C ILE A 530 18.50 -41.39 -6.63
N GLN A 531 19.77 -41.68 -6.89
CA GLN A 531 20.89 -41.74 -5.96
C GLN A 531 21.26 -40.34 -5.43
N ALA A 532 21.55 -40.29 -4.14
CA ALA A 532 21.96 -39.09 -3.41
C ALA A 532 23.37 -38.62 -3.77
N THR A 533 23.55 -37.30 -3.90
CA THR A 533 24.84 -36.62 -3.71
C THR A 533 24.68 -35.55 -2.62
N SER A 534 25.71 -35.47 -1.80
CA SER A 534 25.79 -34.94 -0.44
C SER A 534 25.63 -33.42 -0.29
N GLN A 535 24.78 -32.98 0.65
CA GLN A 535 24.73 -31.62 1.20
C GLN A 535 25.29 -31.59 2.64
N PRO A 536 26.02 -30.54 3.06
CA PRO A 536 25.99 -30.03 4.43
C PRO A 536 24.96 -28.86 4.52
N GLY A 537 24.00 -28.95 5.47
CA GLY A 537 22.77 -28.13 5.53
C GLY A 537 22.88 -26.75 6.21
N PRO A 538 21.79 -26.19 6.81
CA PRO A 538 20.37 -26.53 6.70
C PRO A 538 19.45 -25.35 6.26
N THR A 539 18.22 -25.74 5.86
CA THR A 539 16.98 -24.95 5.61
C THR A 539 16.47 -24.87 4.17
N ASN A 540 16.44 -26.02 3.48
CA ASN A 540 15.38 -26.27 2.50
C ASN A 540 14.08 -26.63 3.23
N SER A 541 13.23 -25.64 3.53
CA SER A 541 11.82 -25.93 3.79
C SER A 541 11.11 -26.02 2.44
N SER A 542 10.72 -27.23 2.07
CA SER A 542 9.74 -27.49 1.02
C SER A 542 8.52 -26.56 1.20
N GLU A 543 8.01 -25.98 0.10
CA GLU A 543 6.84 -25.09 0.09
C GLU A 543 5.56 -25.72 0.70
N GLY A 544 5.56 -27.04 0.95
CA GLY A 544 4.40 -27.80 1.41
C GLY A 544 4.02 -27.67 2.89
N GLN A 545 4.84 -27.08 3.77
CA GLN A 545 4.57 -27.06 5.22
C GLN A 545 5.01 -25.77 5.94
N LYS A 546 4.52 -24.60 5.52
CA LYS A 546 4.68 -23.37 6.33
C LYS A 546 3.58 -23.29 7.40
N PRO A 547 3.92 -23.22 8.71
CA PRO A 547 2.96 -23.21 9.81
C PRO A 547 2.25 -21.85 9.99
N TYR A 548 1.06 -21.88 10.60
CA TYR A 548 0.12 -20.75 10.76
C TYR A 548 0.72 -19.46 11.34
N TYR A 549 1.77 -19.53 12.14
CA TYR A 549 2.44 -18.36 12.70
C TYR A 549 3.18 -17.52 11.64
N GLN A 550 3.48 -18.08 10.47
CA GLN A 550 4.06 -17.34 9.35
C GLN A 550 2.99 -16.63 8.48
N MET A 551 1.70 -16.73 8.83
CA MET A 551 0.56 -16.36 7.97
C MET A 551 -0.29 -15.17 8.49
N GLN A 552 0.23 -14.38 9.43
CA GLN A 552 -0.53 -13.48 10.31
C GLN A 552 -0.84 -12.11 9.69
N ASP A 553 0.18 -11.43 9.22
CA ASP A 553 0.21 -10.11 8.59
C ASP A 553 1.70 -9.90 8.34
N PRO A 554 2.18 -9.64 7.11
CA PRO A 554 1.48 -9.30 5.89
C PRO A 554 0.83 -10.44 5.09
N GLY A 555 0.94 -11.69 5.53
CA GLY A 555 0.34 -12.83 4.83
C GLY A 555 1.38 -13.88 4.48
N THR A 556 2.23 -13.64 3.48
CA THR A 556 3.31 -14.58 3.14
C THR A 556 4.64 -14.19 3.79
N PHE A 557 5.51 -15.17 4.01
CA PHE A 557 6.86 -14.89 4.51
C PHE A 557 7.66 -13.98 3.56
N THR A 558 7.55 -14.20 2.25
CA THR A 558 8.15 -13.33 1.23
C THR A 558 7.69 -11.89 1.38
N GLN A 559 6.39 -11.68 1.59
CA GLN A 559 5.87 -10.35 1.80
C GLN A 559 6.32 -9.75 3.14
N LEU A 560 6.43 -10.58 4.18
CA LEU A 560 6.96 -10.16 5.48
C LEU A 560 8.37 -9.62 5.33
N THR A 561 9.25 -10.35 4.63
CA THR A 561 10.63 -9.91 4.40
C THR A 561 10.68 -8.60 3.60
N LEU A 562 9.91 -8.48 2.52
CA LEU A 562 9.88 -7.26 1.70
C LEU A 562 9.37 -6.06 2.49
N GLU A 563 8.22 -6.18 3.17
CA GLU A 563 7.65 -5.07 3.91
C GLU A 563 8.46 -4.75 5.18
N THR A 564 9.19 -5.71 5.76
CA THR A 564 10.14 -5.45 6.87
C THR A 564 11.30 -4.57 6.38
N ALA A 565 11.87 -4.88 5.21
CA ALA A 565 12.91 -4.05 4.61
C ALA A 565 12.42 -2.61 4.32
N VAL A 566 11.16 -2.47 3.88
CA VAL A 566 10.52 -1.15 3.72
C VAL A 566 10.39 -0.43 5.06
N ILE A 567 9.89 -1.10 6.10
CA ILE A 567 9.78 -0.51 7.45
C ILE A 567 11.15 -0.05 7.96
N GLU A 568 12.20 -0.85 7.78
CA GLU A 568 13.56 -0.48 8.18
C GLU A 568 13.98 0.84 7.53
N LEU A 569 13.91 0.92 6.20
CA LEU A 569 14.32 2.12 5.45
C LEU A 569 13.49 3.36 5.81
N LEU A 570 12.17 3.20 5.99
CA LEU A 570 11.28 4.31 6.38
C LEU A 570 11.53 4.80 7.82
N SER A 571 12.14 3.98 8.65
CA SER A 571 12.38 4.28 10.07
C SER A 571 13.76 4.86 10.35
N LEU A 572 14.70 4.76 9.41
CA LEU A 572 16.04 5.30 9.59
C LEU A 572 15.96 6.84 9.65
N PRO A 573 16.62 7.49 10.63
CA PRO A 573 16.61 8.95 10.75
C PRO A 573 17.66 9.60 9.84
N VAL A 574 17.60 9.25 8.55
CA VAL A 574 18.48 9.77 7.49
C VAL A 574 17.66 10.17 6.27
N SER A 575 18.24 10.99 5.41
CA SER A 575 17.56 11.47 4.21
C SER A 575 17.37 10.36 3.16
N PRO A 576 16.31 10.42 2.33
CA PRO A 576 16.15 9.55 1.17
C PRO A 576 17.36 9.53 0.25
N SER A 577 18.02 10.68 0.06
CA SER A 577 19.22 10.79 -0.78
C SER A 577 20.38 9.93 -0.28
N GLN A 578 20.57 9.86 1.04
CA GLN A 578 21.64 9.04 1.62
C GLN A 578 21.34 7.55 1.45
N ILE A 579 20.11 7.11 1.74
CA ILE A 579 19.68 5.71 1.55
C ILE A 579 19.82 5.29 0.10
N VAL A 580 19.30 6.11 -0.83
CA VAL A 580 19.36 5.84 -2.27
C VAL A 580 20.81 5.81 -2.74
N SER A 581 21.65 6.78 -2.35
CA SER A 581 23.06 6.78 -2.74
C SER A 581 23.78 5.52 -2.23
N SER A 582 23.55 5.08 -0.99
CA SER A 582 24.12 3.83 -0.47
C SER A 582 23.68 2.60 -1.26
N LEU A 583 22.38 2.48 -1.58
CA LEU A 583 21.85 1.37 -2.39
C LEU A 583 22.41 1.37 -3.82
N VAL A 584 22.50 2.54 -4.45
CA VAL A 584 23.03 2.69 -5.81
C VAL A 584 24.55 2.45 -5.83
N GLN A 585 25.29 2.88 -4.81
CA GLN A 585 26.73 2.61 -4.68
C GLN A 585 27.02 1.11 -4.63
N ILE A 586 26.20 0.33 -3.92
CA ILE A 586 26.31 -1.14 -3.89
C ILE A 586 26.11 -1.69 -5.30
N VAL A 587 25.05 -1.27 -6.00
CA VAL A 587 24.73 -1.72 -7.37
C VAL A 587 25.86 -1.39 -8.36
N VAL A 588 26.42 -0.19 -8.29
CA VAL A 588 27.49 0.25 -9.19
C VAL A 588 28.75 -0.60 -9.03
N HIS A 589 29.13 -0.95 -7.80
CA HIS A 589 30.39 -1.64 -7.51
C HIS A 589 30.25 -3.16 -7.32
N ILE A 590 29.06 -3.72 -7.57
CA ILE A 590 28.72 -5.07 -7.17
C ILE A 590 29.59 -6.16 -7.81
N GLN A 591 29.89 -6.03 -9.11
CA GLN A 591 30.64 -7.05 -9.85
C GLN A 591 32.14 -7.04 -9.55
N PRO A 592 32.85 -5.89 -9.58
CA PRO A 592 34.26 -5.83 -9.15
C PRO A 592 34.46 -6.39 -7.74
N THR A 593 33.53 -6.08 -6.84
CA THR A 593 33.62 -6.47 -5.42
C THR A 593 33.34 -7.96 -5.22
N LEU A 594 32.48 -8.57 -6.03
CA LEU A 594 32.23 -10.02 -6.00
C LEU A 594 33.38 -10.82 -6.64
N VAL A 595 33.99 -10.34 -7.74
CA VAL A 595 35.12 -11.01 -8.41
C VAL A 595 36.40 -10.96 -7.57
N GLN A 596 36.67 -9.85 -6.86
CA GLN A 596 37.79 -9.76 -5.92
C GLN A 596 37.65 -10.75 -4.76
N SER A 597 36.42 -11.03 -4.32
CA SER A 597 36.14 -11.93 -3.21
C SER A 597 36.38 -13.41 -3.54
N SER A 598 36.20 -13.83 -4.81
CA SER A 598 36.41 -15.22 -5.24
C SER A 598 37.89 -15.57 -5.47
N ASN A 599 38.71 -14.60 -5.86
CA ASN A 599 40.13 -14.82 -6.16
C ASN A 599 41.02 -14.97 -4.91
N GLY A 600 40.47 -14.81 -3.70
CA GLY A 600 41.19 -15.03 -2.44
C GLY A 600 41.36 -16.49 -2.02
N LEU A 601 40.75 -17.45 -2.71
CA LEU A 601 40.67 -18.85 -2.27
C LEU A 601 41.49 -19.88 -3.08
N HIS A 602 42.11 -19.51 -4.20
CA HIS A 602 43.02 -20.41 -4.93
C HIS A 602 44.21 -19.66 -5.53
N GLY A 603 45.32 -19.63 -4.80
CA GLY A 603 46.61 -19.25 -5.34
C GLY A 603 47.45 -20.49 -5.68
N ALA A 604 47.56 -20.84 -6.95
CA ALA A 604 48.72 -21.52 -7.52
C ALA A 604 49.03 -20.88 -8.88
N PRO A 605 50.28 -20.46 -9.16
CA PRO A 605 50.60 -19.70 -10.36
C PRO A 605 50.89 -20.63 -11.53
N GLY A 606 50.22 -20.40 -12.66
CA GLY A 606 50.66 -20.88 -13.97
C GLY A 606 49.63 -21.69 -14.73
N SER A 607 48.86 -21.03 -15.59
CA SER A 607 48.50 -21.57 -16.89
C SER A 607 48.05 -20.44 -17.83
N SER A 608 48.74 -20.35 -18.96
CA SER A 608 48.45 -19.45 -20.07
C SER A 608 47.25 -19.95 -20.87
N GLY A 609 46.12 -19.24 -20.83
CA GLY A 609 44.94 -19.48 -21.66
C GLY A 609 44.77 -18.38 -22.71
N GLN A 610 44.60 -18.78 -23.98
CA GLN A 610 44.45 -17.94 -25.17
C GLN A 610 43.23 -17.00 -25.07
N GLY A 611 43.46 -15.71 -25.32
CA GLY A 611 42.44 -14.66 -25.31
C GLY A 611 41.67 -14.52 -26.63
N SER A 612 40.36 -14.31 -26.51
CA SER A 612 39.45 -13.89 -27.57
C SER A 612 39.74 -12.44 -27.99
N ILE A 613 39.71 -12.16 -29.30
CA ILE A 613 39.99 -10.85 -29.92
C ILE A 613 38.70 -10.02 -29.96
N LEU A 614 38.26 -9.56 -28.79
CA LEU A 614 37.23 -8.52 -28.62
C LEU A 614 37.80 -7.44 -27.67
N PRO A 615 37.37 -6.16 -27.78
CA PRO A 615 37.92 -5.09 -26.96
C PRO A 615 37.60 -5.36 -25.49
N THR A 616 38.62 -5.80 -24.75
CA THR A 616 38.60 -5.88 -23.30
C THR A 616 38.75 -4.46 -22.75
N SER A 617 38.07 -4.16 -21.64
CA SER A 617 38.34 -2.97 -20.84
C SER A 617 39.85 -2.82 -20.62
N PRO A 618 40.49 -1.65 -20.87
CA PRO A 618 41.88 -1.44 -20.51
C PRO A 618 41.97 -1.27 -18.99
N SER A 619 41.92 -2.40 -18.28
CA SER A 619 42.55 -2.51 -16.97
C SER A 619 44.03 -2.76 -17.21
N GLY A 620 44.77 -1.70 -17.58
CA GLY A 620 46.23 -1.72 -17.76
C GLY A 620 46.73 -2.49 -18.98
N GLY A 621 47.20 -1.77 -20.00
CA GLY A 621 47.80 -2.42 -21.17
C GLY A 621 48.32 -1.46 -22.24
N SER A 622 48.97 -0.36 -21.84
CA SER A 622 50.04 0.20 -22.66
C SER A 622 51.28 -0.65 -22.36
N SER A 623 51.81 -1.35 -23.35
CA SER A 623 53.15 -1.91 -23.29
C SER A 623 54.13 -0.75 -23.14
N ASP A 624 54.43 -0.39 -21.89
CA ASP A 624 55.63 0.30 -21.41
C ASP A 624 55.28 0.95 -20.08
N SER A 625 55.52 0.22 -18.97
CA SER A 625 55.88 0.71 -17.63
C SER A 625 55.66 -0.39 -16.60
N LEU A 626 56.65 -1.27 -16.46
CA LEU A 626 56.81 -2.10 -15.27
C LEU A 626 57.05 -1.18 -14.06
N GLY A 627 56.05 -1.02 -13.20
CA GLY A 627 56.22 -0.42 -11.87
C GLY A 627 55.31 0.77 -11.57
N ALA A 628 54.06 0.49 -11.19
CA ALA A 628 53.30 1.25 -10.19
C ALA A 628 51.92 0.61 -9.99
N THR A 629 51.79 -0.19 -8.92
CA THR A 629 50.52 -0.55 -8.31
C THR A 629 49.77 0.73 -7.91
N ARG A 630 48.83 1.20 -8.74
CA ARG A 630 47.76 2.09 -8.29
C ARG A 630 46.50 1.27 -8.12
N THR A 631 46.31 0.82 -6.89
CA THR A 631 45.05 0.31 -6.34
C THR A 631 43.91 1.28 -6.67
N THR A 632 42.87 0.82 -7.38
CA THR A 632 41.54 1.42 -7.23
C THR A 632 41.21 1.36 -5.74
N PRO A 633 40.78 2.46 -5.10
CA PRO A 633 40.41 2.40 -3.70
C PRO A 633 39.24 1.41 -3.59
N SER A 634 39.45 0.32 -2.86
CA SER A 634 38.34 -0.46 -2.34
C SER A 634 37.41 0.52 -1.63
N VAL A 635 36.10 0.39 -1.83
CA VAL A 635 35.16 1.13 -1.01
C VAL A 635 35.41 0.69 0.43
N SER A 636 36.00 1.58 1.23
CA SER A 636 36.36 1.29 2.61
C SER A 636 35.11 0.94 3.39
N GLY A 637 34.99 -0.32 3.83
CA GLY A 637 33.89 -0.77 4.70
C GLY A 637 32.87 -1.74 4.09
N MET A 638 33.19 -2.44 2.98
CA MET A 638 32.34 -3.52 2.45
C MET A 638 33.07 -4.89 2.50
N ASN A 639 32.71 -5.75 3.46
CA ASN A 639 33.32 -7.08 3.64
C ASN A 639 32.60 -8.15 2.81
N THR A 640 32.95 -8.28 1.52
CA THR A 640 32.20 -9.12 0.57
C THR A 640 32.59 -10.60 0.49
N SER A 641 33.67 -11.02 1.14
CA SER A 641 34.16 -12.42 1.17
C SER A 641 33.13 -13.44 1.68
N ASN A 642 32.04 -12.98 2.31
CA ASN A 642 30.96 -13.81 2.84
C ASN A 642 29.69 -13.88 1.97
N PHE A 643 29.56 -13.12 0.87
CA PHE A 643 28.29 -13.05 0.12
C PHE A 643 28.08 -14.22 -0.84
N VAL A 644 29.13 -14.62 -1.56
CA VAL A 644 29.08 -15.73 -2.54
C VAL A 644 28.92 -17.08 -1.82
N SER A 645 29.66 -17.28 -0.72
CA SER A 645 29.61 -18.49 0.10
C SER A 645 28.27 -18.69 0.82
N ARG A 646 27.55 -17.61 1.16
CA ARG A 646 26.24 -17.67 1.84
C ARG A 646 25.04 -17.78 0.91
N SER A 647 25.18 -17.41 -0.36
CA SER A 647 24.07 -17.35 -1.32
C SER A 647 23.96 -18.58 -2.24
N GLY A 648 25.07 -19.28 -2.49
CA GLY A 648 25.10 -20.44 -3.39
C GLY A 648 24.98 -20.08 -4.89
N TYR A 649 24.92 -18.80 -5.23
CA TYR A 649 24.89 -18.30 -6.62
C TYR A 649 26.30 -17.98 -7.14
N THR A 650 26.47 -18.02 -8.47
CA THR A 650 27.68 -17.45 -9.07
C THR A 650 27.69 -15.93 -8.87
N CYS A 651 28.89 -15.30 -8.87
CA CYS A 651 29.02 -13.85 -8.74
C CYS A 651 28.14 -13.07 -9.75
N GLN A 652 27.98 -13.62 -10.96
CA GLN A 652 27.17 -13.03 -12.04
C GLN A 652 25.67 -13.10 -11.75
N GLN A 653 25.17 -14.27 -11.34
CA GLN A 653 23.77 -14.45 -10.99
C GLN A 653 23.41 -13.58 -9.79
N LEU A 654 24.28 -13.55 -8.77
CA LEU A 654 24.06 -12.74 -7.58
C LEU A 654 24.01 -11.23 -7.88
N SER A 655 24.88 -10.73 -8.76
CA SER A 655 24.85 -9.33 -9.22
C SER A 655 23.48 -8.95 -9.79
N CYS A 656 22.92 -9.77 -10.68
CA CYS A 656 21.65 -9.46 -11.33
C CYS A 656 20.48 -9.53 -10.35
N LEU A 657 20.49 -10.52 -9.45
CA LEU A 657 19.48 -10.68 -8.41
C LEU A 657 19.49 -9.52 -7.41
N LEU A 658 20.67 -9.01 -7.04
CA LEU A 658 20.80 -7.85 -6.14
C LEU A 658 20.32 -6.56 -6.82
N ILE A 659 20.58 -6.36 -8.11
CA ILE A 659 20.01 -5.24 -8.89
C ILE A 659 18.48 -5.34 -8.92
N GLN A 660 17.95 -6.53 -9.19
CA GLN A 660 16.51 -6.78 -9.20
C GLN A 660 15.87 -6.52 -7.83
N ALA A 661 16.49 -7.01 -6.75
CA ALA A 661 16.04 -6.78 -5.38
C ALA A 661 16.06 -5.28 -5.01
N CYS A 662 17.10 -4.56 -5.43
CA CYS A 662 17.21 -3.12 -5.20
C CYS A 662 16.11 -2.34 -5.94
N GLY A 663 15.88 -2.65 -7.22
CA GLY A 663 14.80 -2.05 -8.00
C GLY A 663 13.41 -2.34 -7.42
N LEU A 664 13.17 -3.58 -6.99
CA LEU A 664 11.92 -3.96 -6.31
C LEU A 664 11.75 -3.19 -5.00
N LEU A 665 12.77 -3.14 -4.15
CA LEU A 665 12.73 -2.45 -2.86
C LEU A 665 12.45 -0.96 -3.03
N LEU A 666 13.16 -0.29 -3.94
CA LEU A 666 12.97 1.13 -4.23
C LEU A 666 11.54 1.40 -4.71
N ALA A 667 10.94 0.51 -5.51
CA ALA A 667 9.56 0.66 -5.98
C ALA A 667 8.49 0.49 -4.89
N GLN A 668 8.86 -0.04 -3.71
CA GLN A 668 7.95 -0.11 -2.55
C GLN A 668 8.00 1.12 -1.65
N LEU A 669 8.92 2.06 -1.90
CA LEU A 669 9.13 3.26 -1.09
C LEU A 669 8.31 4.46 -1.63
N PRO A 670 8.07 5.48 -0.79
CA PRO A 670 7.40 6.71 -1.22
C PRO A 670 8.11 7.44 -2.37
N PRO A 671 7.39 8.24 -3.19
CA PRO A 671 7.93 8.95 -4.36
C PRO A 671 9.16 9.84 -4.08
N GLU A 672 9.35 10.29 -2.84
CA GLU A 672 10.52 11.03 -2.39
C GLU A 672 11.82 10.26 -2.68
N PHE A 673 11.83 8.94 -2.51
CA PHE A 673 12.98 8.08 -2.84
C PHE A 673 13.18 7.96 -4.36
N HIS A 674 12.10 7.94 -5.13
CA HIS A 674 12.16 7.83 -6.60
C HIS A 674 12.83 9.05 -7.22
N VAL A 675 12.48 10.24 -6.73
CA VAL A 675 13.13 11.48 -7.18
C VAL A 675 14.62 11.44 -6.91
N GLN A 676 15.05 10.98 -5.73
CA GLN A 676 16.47 10.83 -5.42
C GLN A 676 17.16 9.77 -6.28
N LEU A 677 16.47 8.67 -6.63
CA LEU A 677 17.00 7.67 -7.55
C LEU A 677 17.28 8.28 -8.92
N TYR A 678 16.38 9.11 -9.45
CA TYR A 678 16.59 9.76 -10.74
C TYR A 678 17.76 10.74 -10.72
N VAL A 679 17.89 11.52 -9.63
CA VAL A 679 19.02 12.44 -9.45
C VAL A 679 20.34 11.67 -9.39
N GLU A 680 20.41 10.63 -8.57
CA GLU A 680 21.63 9.85 -8.35
C GLU A 680 22.03 9.05 -9.59
N ALA A 681 21.07 8.43 -10.28
CA ALA A 681 21.29 7.75 -11.53
C ALA A 681 21.83 8.71 -12.61
N ALA A 682 21.23 9.90 -12.75
CA ALA A 682 21.72 10.90 -13.69
C ALA A 682 23.12 11.40 -13.33
N ARG A 683 23.43 11.57 -12.04
CA ARG A 683 24.77 11.94 -11.56
C ARG A 683 25.82 10.91 -11.99
N ILE A 684 25.58 9.63 -11.74
CA ILE A 684 26.51 8.54 -12.10
C ILE A 684 26.71 8.43 -13.61
N ILE A 685 25.64 8.65 -14.38
CA ILE A 685 25.72 8.69 -15.84
C ILE A 685 26.58 9.88 -16.29
N LYS A 686 26.39 11.08 -15.73
CA LYS A 686 27.14 12.28 -16.13
C LYS A 686 28.60 12.28 -15.69
N GLU A 687 28.89 11.82 -14.48
CA GLU A 687 30.24 11.79 -13.91
C GLU A 687 31.08 10.62 -14.41
N SER A 688 30.48 9.74 -15.21
CA SER A 688 31.18 8.60 -15.80
C SER A 688 32.29 9.08 -16.73
N TRP A 689 33.51 8.64 -16.44
CA TRP A 689 34.76 9.08 -17.09
C TRP A 689 34.77 8.92 -18.62
N TRP A 690 34.01 7.95 -19.15
CA TRP A 690 33.83 7.72 -20.58
C TRP A 690 33.15 8.89 -21.28
N LEU A 691 32.20 9.56 -20.63
CA LEU A 691 31.48 10.70 -21.19
C LEU A 691 32.21 12.05 -20.99
N THR A 692 33.33 12.06 -20.25
CA THR A 692 34.06 13.27 -19.85
C THR A 692 35.51 13.33 -20.34
N ASP A 693 36.05 12.26 -20.95
CA ASP A 693 37.40 12.24 -21.49
C ASP A 693 37.48 12.90 -22.89
N ALA A 694 37.96 14.15 -22.93
CA ALA A 694 38.12 14.93 -24.15
C ALA A 694 39.22 14.41 -25.11
N LYS A 695 39.94 13.33 -24.75
CA LYS A 695 41.07 12.81 -25.53
C LYS A 695 40.71 11.64 -26.47
N ARG A 696 39.51 11.06 -26.37
CA ARG A 696 39.08 9.93 -27.20
C ARG A 696 38.27 10.35 -28.41
N SER A 697 38.32 9.54 -29.47
CA SER A 697 37.52 9.78 -30.67
C SER A 697 36.04 9.50 -30.41
N VAL A 698 35.15 10.14 -31.17
CA VAL A 698 33.69 9.94 -31.08
C VAL A 698 33.32 8.46 -31.26
N GLY A 699 33.96 7.76 -32.20
CA GLY A 699 33.70 6.34 -32.46
C GLY A 699 34.06 5.39 -31.29
N GLU A 700 35.11 5.69 -30.52
CA GLU A 700 35.47 4.91 -29.33
C GLU A 700 34.46 5.09 -28.19
N LEU A 701 33.93 6.31 -28.04
CA LEU A 701 32.89 6.61 -27.07
C LEU A 701 31.59 5.90 -27.42
N GLU A 702 31.23 5.88 -28.70
CA GLU A 702 30.04 5.20 -29.18
C GLU A 702 30.12 3.68 -29.03
N SER A 703 31.27 3.08 -29.34
CA SER A 703 31.51 1.66 -29.09
C SER A 703 31.37 1.33 -27.60
N ALA A 704 32.00 2.12 -26.72
CA ALA A 704 31.92 1.93 -25.27
C ALA A 704 30.49 2.02 -24.73
N VAL A 705 29.66 2.93 -25.25
CA VAL A 705 28.25 3.06 -24.86
C VAL A 705 27.44 1.87 -25.34
N SER A 706 27.64 1.43 -26.58
CA SER A 706 26.97 0.25 -27.13
C SER A 706 27.29 -0.98 -26.29
N TYR A 707 28.55 -1.17 -25.88
CA TYR A 707 28.98 -2.24 -24.96
C TYR A 707 28.39 -2.08 -23.55
N ALA A 708 28.40 -0.87 -22.99
CA ALA A 708 27.89 -0.58 -21.65
C ALA A 708 26.38 -0.77 -21.50
N LEU A 709 25.64 -0.66 -22.60
CA LEU A 709 24.18 -0.84 -22.68
C LEU A 709 23.77 -2.26 -23.10
N LEU A 710 24.74 -3.14 -23.36
CA LEU A 710 24.51 -4.58 -23.54
C LEU A 710 23.90 -5.18 -22.27
N ASP A 711 23.30 -6.34 -22.43
CA ASP A 711 22.73 -7.11 -21.33
C ASP A 711 23.74 -7.20 -20.17
N PRO A 712 23.39 -6.74 -18.94
CA PRO A 712 24.26 -6.80 -17.78
C PRO A 712 24.75 -8.21 -17.46
N THR A 713 24.00 -9.25 -17.86
CA THR A 713 24.40 -10.65 -17.70
C THR A 713 25.55 -11.03 -18.66
N TRP A 714 25.52 -10.53 -19.89
CA TRP A 714 26.60 -10.70 -20.88
C TRP A 714 27.81 -9.85 -20.51
N ALA A 715 27.58 -8.59 -20.10
CA ALA A 715 28.65 -7.72 -19.66
C ALA A 715 29.37 -8.25 -18.40
N ALA A 716 28.65 -8.99 -17.53
CA ALA A 716 29.24 -9.71 -16.40
C ALA A 716 30.02 -10.97 -16.81
N GLN A 717 29.68 -11.62 -17.93
CA GLN A 717 30.39 -12.79 -18.44
C GLN A 717 31.78 -12.44 -18.97
N ASP A 718 31.90 -11.29 -19.62
CA ASP A 718 33.15 -10.83 -20.21
C ASP A 718 33.95 -9.83 -19.34
N ASN A 719 33.53 -9.61 -18.07
CA ASN A 719 34.07 -8.56 -17.18
C ASN A 719 34.03 -7.14 -17.80
N THR A 720 33.03 -6.87 -18.63
CA THR A 720 32.81 -5.60 -19.34
C THR A 720 31.68 -4.75 -18.75
N SER A 721 31.04 -5.19 -17.65
CA SER A 721 29.97 -4.43 -16.99
C SER A 721 30.45 -3.07 -16.51
N THR A 722 29.64 -2.04 -16.79
CA THR A 722 29.92 -0.66 -16.44
C THR A 722 28.95 -0.16 -15.38
N ALA A 723 29.36 0.89 -14.65
CA ALA A 723 28.50 1.60 -13.71
C ALA A 723 27.16 2.03 -14.34
N ILE A 724 27.17 2.49 -15.59
CA ILE A 724 25.94 2.89 -16.30
C ILE A 724 25.09 1.68 -16.67
N GLY A 725 25.69 0.57 -17.14
CA GLY A 725 24.94 -0.65 -17.43
C GLY A 725 24.15 -1.15 -16.20
N ASN A 726 24.80 -1.16 -15.04
CA ASN A 726 24.16 -1.52 -13.77
C ASN A 726 23.07 -0.52 -13.34
N VAL A 727 23.28 0.78 -13.53
CA VAL A 727 22.28 1.82 -13.23
C VAL A 727 21.07 1.74 -14.17
N VAL A 728 21.28 1.52 -15.47
CA VAL A 728 20.20 1.32 -16.44
C VAL A 728 19.39 0.08 -16.09
N ALA A 729 20.06 -1.03 -15.75
CA ALA A 729 19.40 -2.25 -15.28
C ALA A 729 18.60 -2.04 -13.98
N LEU A 730 19.14 -1.26 -13.05
CA LEU A 730 18.42 -0.86 -11.83
C LEU A 730 17.16 -0.07 -12.14
N LEU A 731 17.26 0.93 -13.03
CA LEU A 731 16.10 1.72 -13.48
C LEU A 731 15.05 0.84 -14.15
N HIS A 732 15.44 -0.13 -14.97
CA HIS A 732 14.51 -1.09 -15.56
C HIS A 732 13.85 -1.99 -14.52
N ALA A 733 14.62 -2.56 -13.60
CA ALA A 733 14.08 -3.36 -12.50
C ALA A 733 13.10 -2.54 -11.64
N PHE A 734 13.41 -1.28 -11.39
CA PHE A 734 12.55 -0.34 -10.69
C PHE A 734 11.26 -0.03 -11.49
N PHE A 735 11.38 0.37 -12.76
CA PHE A 735 10.23 0.67 -13.62
C PHE A 735 9.28 -0.51 -13.81
N CYS A 736 9.79 -1.74 -13.87
CA CYS A 736 8.95 -2.94 -13.96
C CYS A 736 8.07 -3.15 -12.73
N ASN A 737 8.46 -2.63 -11.57
CA ASN A 737 7.74 -2.79 -10.31
C ASN A 737 6.91 -1.56 -9.90
N LEU A 738 7.06 -0.43 -10.58
CA LEU A 738 6.24 0.76 -10.28
C LEU A 738 4.76 0.53 -10.64
N PRO A 739 3.79 1.06 -9.89
CA PRO A 739 2.39 1.15 -10.30
C PRO A 739 2.22 2.12 -11.49
N GLN A 740 1.15 1.96 -12.28
CA GLN A 740 0.88 2.79 -13.48
C GLN A 740 0.87 4.29 -13.17
N GLU A 741 0.27 4.71 -12.06
CA GLU A 741 0.22 6.12 -11.65
C GLU A 741 1.61 6.75 -11.48
N TRP A 742 2.54 6.01 -10.87
CA TRP A 742 3.88 6.54 -10.57
C TRP A 742 4.80 6.56 -11.79
N LEU A 743 4.42 5.91 -12.89
CA LEU A 743 5.17 5.99 -14.14
C LEU A 743 5.23 7.41 -14.70
N GLU A 744 4.29 8.29 -14.33
CA GLU A 744 4.36 9.70 -14.71
C GLU A 744 5.66 10.37 -14.23
N GLY A 745 6.18 9.99 -13.06
CA GLY A 745 7.40 10.57 -12.50
C GLY A 745 8.69 10.22 -13.27
N THR A 746 8.68 9.17 -14.10
CA THR A 746 9.88 8.64 -14.76
C THR A 746 10.57 9.65 -15.68
N HIS A 747 9.83 10.61 -16.26
CA HIS A 747 10.39 11.65 -17.12
C HIS A 747 11.47 12.52 -16.44
N LEU A 748 11.49 12.56 -15.09
CA LEU A 748 12.49 13.31 -14.33
C LEU A 748 13.92 12.84 -14.60
N ILE A 749 14.16 11.56 -14.92
CA ILE A 749 15.51 11.09 -15.27
C ILE A 749 16.05 11.83 -16.49
N ILE A 750 15.24 12.03 -17.53
CA ILE A 750 15.65 12.75 -18.73
C ILE A 750 15.88 14.23 -18.43
N LYS A 751 15.04 14.83 -17.58
CA LYS A 751 15.24 16.21 -17.12
C LYS A 751 16.59 16.36 -16.40
N HIS A 752 16.96 15.41 -15.56
CA HIS A 752 18.25 15.42 -14.85
C HIS A 752 19.44 15.06 -15.75
N LEU A 753 19.24 14.34 -16.85
CA LEU A 753 20.28 14.08 -17.85
C LEU A 753 20.61 15.30 -18.71
N ARG A 754 19.67 16.26 -18.87
CA ARG A 754 19.91 17.48 -19.65
C ARG A 754 21.06 18.34 -19.10
N PRO A 755 21.79 19.09 -19.96
CA PRO A 755 21.67 19.10 -21.42
C PRO A 755 22.19 17.79 -22.05
N VAL A 756 21.50 17.29 -23.08
CA VAL A 756 21.89 16.09 -23.84
C VAL A 756 22.53 16.55 -25.13
N THR A 757 23.86 16.47 -25.22
CA THR A 757 24.65 17.03 -26.34
C THR A 757 25.40 15.99 -27.16
N SER A 758 25.35 14.72 -26.79
CA SER A 758 26.06 13.64 -27.48
C SER A 758 25.14 12.47 -27.81
N VAL A 759 25.46 11.76 -28.90
CA VAL A 759 24.75 10.54 -29.34
C VAL A 759 24.82 9.45 -28.27
N ALA A 760 25.93 9.37 -27.53
CA ALA A 760 26.10 8.47 -26.39
C ALA A 760 25.01 8.66 -25.30
N VAL A 761 24.84 9.89 -24.80
CA VAL A 761 23.83 10.18 -23.76
C VAL A 761 22.42 10.03 -24.32
N LEU A 762 22.22 10.33 -25.60
CA LEU A 762 20.96 10.08 -26.31
C LEU A 762 20.60 8.58 -26.34
N ARG A 763 21.54 7.70 -26.70
CA ARG A 763 21.33 6.23 -26.67
C ARG A 763 21.02 5.74 -25.26
N ILE A 764 21.70 6.26 -24.23
CA ILE A 764 21.40 5.93 -22.82
C ILE A 764 19.95 6.32 -22.47
N ALA A 765 19.54 7.55 -22.82
CA ALA A 765 18.17 8.03 -22.57
C ALA A 765 17.11 7.17 -23.27
N PHE A 766 17.34 6.82 -24.54
CA PHE A 766 16.46 5.93 -25.31
C PHE A 766 16.43 4.51 -24.71
N ARG A 767 17.56 4.00 -24.22
CA ARG A 767 17.64 2.69 -23.57
C ARG A 767 16.91 2.67 -22.22
N ILE A 768 16.95 3.75 -21.45
CA ILE A 768 16.22 3.88 -20.19
C ILE A 768 14.71 3.89 -20.44
N MET A 769 14.23 4.74 -21.36
CA MET A 769 12.81 4.99 -21.54
C MET A 769 12.12 4.06 -22.56
N GLY A 770 12.85 3.53 -23.52
CA GLY A 770 12.30 2.70 -24.61
C GLY A 770 11.49 1.50 -24.12
N PRO A 771 12.02 0.67 -23.19
CA PRO A 771 11.28 -0.46 -22.63
C PRO A 771 10.02 -0.07 -21.85
N LEU A 772 9.87 1.19 -21.44
CA LEU A 772 8.69 1.68 -20.73
C LEU A 772 7.52 1.99 -21.67
N LEU A 773 7.80 2.40 -22.91
CA LEU A 773 6.78 2.84 -23.87
C LEU A 773 5.66 1.80 -24.15
N PRO A 774 5.94 0.50 -24.29
CA PRO A 774 4.89 -0.51 -24.44
C PRO A 774 3.91 -0.53 -23.25
N ARG A 775 4.42 -0.29 -22.04
CA ARG A 775 3.62 -0.23 -20.81
C ARG A 775 2.76 1.03 -20.74
N LEU A 776 3.19 2.10 -21.41
CA LEU A 776 2.45 3.36 -21.50
C LEU A 776 1.43 3.39 -22.64
N ALA A 777 1.42 2.41 -23.54
CA ALA A 777 0.58 2.43 -24.75
C ALA A 777 -0.93 2.62 -24.45
N ASN A 778 -1.42 2.08 -23.33
CA ASN A 778 -2.81 2.26 -22.90
C ASN A 778 -3.06 3.63 -22.25
N ALA A 779 -2.02 4.30 -21.76
CA ALA A 779 -2.05 5.65 -21.20
C ALA A 779 -1.59 6.68 -22.25
N HIS A 780 -2.41 6.88 -23.28
CA HIS A 780 -2.13 7.69 -24.48
C HIS A 780 -1.44 9.04 -24.20
N THR A 781 -1.92 9.78 -23.20
CA THR A 781 -1.37 11.08 -22.82
C THR A 781 0.05 10.97 -22.29
N LEU A 782 0.32 9.97 -21.44
CA LEU A 782 1.65 9.73 -20.86
C LEU A 782 2.61 9.13 -21.88
N PHE A 783 2.14 8.23 -22.77
CA PHE A 783 2.91 7.73 -23.91
C PHE A 783 3.37 8.89 -24.79
N SER A 784 2.44 9.74 -25.23
CA SER A 784 2.73 10.89 -26.09
C SER A 784 3.68 11.89 -25.44
N LYS A 785 3.50 12.18 -24.14
CA LYS A 785 4.39 13.04 -23.35
C LYS A 785 5.82 12.47 -23.29
N THR A 786 5.94 11.16 -23.07
CA THR A 786 7.24 10.48 -22.97
C THR A 786 7.94 10.40 -24.33
N LEU A 787 7.22 10.07 -25.39
CA LEU A 787 7.76 10.05 -26.75
C LEU A 787 8.17 11.46 -27.20
N SER A 788 7.36 12.48 -26.93
CA SER A 788 7.69 13.88 -27.19
C SER A 788 8.99 14.28 -26.50
N LEU A 789 9.19 13.86 -25.25
CA LEU A 789 10.43 14.12 -24.51
C LEU A 789 11.66 13.46 -25.17
N LEU A 790 11.54 12.23 -25.65
CA LEU A 790 12.59 11.53 -26.40
C LEU A 790 12.91 12.21 -27.74
N LEU A 791 11.88 12.63 -28.47
CA LEU A 791 12.05 13.39 -29.72
C LEU A 791 12.70 14.76 -29.46
N ASN A 792 12.37 15.43 -28.34
CA ASN A 792 12.98 16.71 -27.99
C ASN A 792 14.48 16.56 -27.72
N ILE A 793 14.92 15.53 -27.00
CA ILE A 793 16.37 15.29 -26.78
C ILE A 793 17.09 14.83 -28.06
N LEU A 794 16.39 14.17 -28.99
CA LEU A 794 16.91 13.90 -30.34
C LEU A 794 17.18 15.20 -31.08
N VAL A 795 16.25 16.16 -31.01
CA VAL A 795 16.41 17.51 -31.57
C VAL A 795 17.49 18.31 -30.84
N ASP A 796 17.67 18.13 -29.53
CA ASP A 796 18.77 18.79 -28.80
C ASP A 796 20.15 18.39 -29.38
N VAL A 797 20.31 17.14 -29.84
CA VAL A 797 21.56 16.60 -30.42
C VAL A 797 21.69 16.87 -31.93
N PHE A 798 20.62 16.66 -32.70
CA PHE A 798 20.63 16.71 -34.18
C PHE A 798 19.85 17.89 -34.79
N GLY A 799 19.43 18.84 -33.95
CA GLY A 799 18.66 20.00 -34.38
C GLY A 799 19.48 20.99 -35.20
N ARG A 800 18.80 21.86 -35.94
CA ARG A 800 19.42 22.92 -36.76
C ARG A 800 20.34 23.87 -35.97
N ASN A 801 20.11 23.99 -34.66
CA ASN A 801 20.86 24.84 -33.73
C ASN A 801 21.82 24.04 -32.81
N SER A 802 22.11 22.77 -33.13
CA SER A 802 22.96 21.91 -32.30
C SER A 802 24.44 22.31 -32.36
N GLN A 803 25.21 21.95 -31.32
CA GLN A 803 26.65 22.22 -31.23
C GLN A 803 27.50 21.27 -32.09
N LEU A 804 26.95 20.13 -32.53
CA LEU A 804 27.61 19.22 -33.47
C LEU A 804 27.58 19.81 -34.88
N SER A 805 28.73 20.28 -35.36
CA SER A 805 28.89 20.92 -36.67
C SER A 805 29.17 19.94 -37.82
N THR A 806 29.53 18.68 -37.53
CA THR A 806 29.78 17.65 -38.55
C THR A 806 28.51 16.89 -38.91
N PRO A 807 28.21 16.67 -40.20
CA PRO A 807 27.16 15.74 -40.63
C PRO A 807 27.41 14.35 -40.06
N ILE A 808 26.36 13.67 -39.60
CA ILE A 808 26.49 12.30 -39.07
C ILE A 808 26.14 11.27 -40.15
N GLU A 809 26.86 10.15 -40.18
CA GLU A 809 26.52 9.07 -41.12
C GLU A 809 25.30 8.30 -40.60
N ALA A 810 24.37 7.96 -41.50
CA ALA A 810 23.15 7.23 -41.12
C ALA A 810 23.45 5.86 -40.46
N THR A 811 24.54 5.22 -40.87
CA THR A 811 25.04 3.96 -40.32
C THR A 811 25.32 4.04 -38.83
N GLU A 812 25.84 5.19 -38.34
CA GLU A 812 26.18 5.40 -36.93
C GLU A 812 24.93 5.46 -36.05
N ILE A 813 23.79 5.91 -36.57
CA ILE A 813 22.54 6.10 -35.79
C ILE A 813 21.41 5.15 -36.18
N THR A 814 21.71 4.08 -36.91
CA THR A 814 20.72 3.11 -37.41
C THR A 814 19.83 2.56 -36.29
N ASP A 815 20.42 2.26 -35.12
CA ASP A 815 19.71 1.75 -33.94
C ASP A 815 18.64 2.71 -33.43
N LEU A 816 18.95 4.01 -33.39
CA LEU A 816 18.02 5.06 -32.98
C LEU A 816 16.91 5.24 -34.03
N ILE A 817 17.26 5.20 -35.31
CA ILE A 817 16.27 5.30 -36.40
C ILE A 817 15.33 4.09 -36.37
N ASP A 818 15.85 2.87 -36.25
CA ASP A 818 15.04 1.64 -36.15
C ASP A 818 14.12 1.66 -34.94
N PHE A 819 14.60 2.14 -33.79
CA PHE A 819 13.75 2.33 -32.61
C PHE A 819 12.58 3.28 -32.89
N LEU A 820 12.83 4.40 -33.57
CA LEU A 820 11.79 5.38 -33.93
C LEU A 820 10.77 4.81 -34.92
N HIS A 821 11.19 3.92 -35.82
CA HIS A 821 10.27 3.17 -36.69
C HIS A 821 9.46 2.13 -35.95
N HIS A 822 10.05 1.50 -34.94
CA HIS A 822 9.36 0.51 -34.14
C HIS A 822 8.32 1.16 -33.22
N VAL A 823 8.65 2.31 -32.62
CA VAL A 823 7.84 2.90 -31.55
C VAL A 823 6.47 3.39 -32.01
N ILE A 824 6.36 3.83 -33.26
CA ILE A 824 5.11 4.34 -33.85
C ILE A 824 4.01 3.28 -33.89
N HIS A 825 4.36 1.99 -33.85
CA HIS A 825 3.40 0.89 -33.90
C HIS A 825 2.81 0.52 -32.54
N TYR A 826 3.43 0.93 -31.43
CA TYR A 826 2.96 0.53 -30.08
C TYR A 826 1.61 1.13 -29.68
N GLU A 827 1.27 2.31 -30.17
CA GLU A 827 0.06 3.02 -29.73
C GLU A 827 -1.22 2.57 -30.48
N GLY A 828 -1.10 1.69 -31.47
CA GLY A 828 -2.18 1.37 -32.40
C GLY A 828 -3.34 0.56 -31.81
N GLN A 829 -3.08 -0.39 -30.89
CA GLN A 829 -4.10 -1.36 -30.44
C GLN A 829 -4.03 -1.81 -28.97
N GLY A 830 -3.19 -1.20 -28.13
CA GLY A 830 -3.11 -1.54 -26.69
C GLY A 830 -2.60 -2.95 -26.38
N GLY A 831 -1.83 -3.53 -27.32
CA GLY A 831 -1.25 -4.87 -27.24
C GLY A 831 0.08 -4.96 -28.01
N PRO A 832 0.72 -6.15 -28.07
CA PRO A 832 1.97 -6.32 -28.82
C PRO A 832 1.78 -5.93 -30.29
N VAL A 833 2.77 -5.24 -30.86
CA VAL A 833 2.77 -4.77 -32.25
C VAL A 833 2.48 -5.95 -33.17
N GLN A 834 1.38 -5.88 -33.91
CA GLN A 834 1.04 -6.83 -34.97
C GLN A 834 1.48 -6.26 -36.31
N ALA A 835 1.74 -7.12 -37.30
CA ALA A 835 2.10 -6.68 -38.65
C ALA A 835 1.04 -5.78 -39.31
N SER A 836 -0.22 -5.83 -38.83
CA SER A 836 -1.35 -5.00 -39.28
C SER A 836 -1.57 -3.74 -38.45
N SER A 837 -0.77 -3.49 -37.39
CA SER A 837 -0.94 -2.35 -36.49
C SER A 837 -0.59 -1.04 -37.20
N LYS A 838 -1.60 -0.19 -37.40
CA LYS A 838 -1.44 1.14 -37.99
C LYS A 838 -1.06 2.17 -36.91
N PRO A 839 -0.10 3.07 -37.18
CA PRO A 839 0.22 4.16 -36.27
C PRO A 839 -0.91 5.19 -36.21
N ARG A 840 -1.11 5.81 -35.04
CA ARG A 840 -2.08 6.90 -34.85
C ARG A 840 -1.58 8.19 -35.47
N SER A 841 -2.50 8.99 -36.02
CA SER A 841 -2.18 10.28 -36.64
C SER A 841 -1.52 11.26 -35.68
N GLU A 842 -1.90 11.25 -34.39
CA GLU A 842 -1.32 12.10 -33.35
C GLU A 842 0.16 11.80 -33.11
N ILE A 843 0.56 10.52 -33.17
CA ILE A 843 1.96 10.11 -33.06
C ILE A 843 2.75 10.51 -34.28
N LEU A 844 2.23 10.24 -35.48
CA LEU A 844 2.85 10.71 -36.74
C LEU A 844 3.02 12.24 -36.75
N ALA A 845 2.11 12.98 -36.13
CA ALA A 845 2.23 14.43 -35.99
C ALA A 845 3.38 14.84 -35.04
N LEU A 846 3.65 14.08 -33.97
CA LEU A 846 4.83 14.31 -33.10
C LEU A 846 6.13 14.15 -33.89
N PHE A 847 6.22 13.09 -34.70
CA PHE A 847 7.38 12.83 -35.55
C PHE A 847 7.56 13.91 -36.62
N GLY A 848 6.48 14.34 -37.29
CA GLY A 848 6.53 15.44 -38.26
C GLY A 848 7.10 16.73 -37.65
N ARG A 849 6.59 17.13 -36.47
CA ARG A 849 7.11 18.31 -35.73
C ARG A 849 8.57 18.17 -35.33
N ALA A 850 9.00 16.98 -34.92
CA ALA A 850 10.41 16.74 -34.58
C ALA A 850 11.29 16.86 -35.84
N ALA A 851 10.89 16.21 -36.94
CA ALA A 851 11.62 16.19 -38.20
C ALA A 851 11.85 17.59 -38.79
N GLU A 852 10.88 18.50 -38.68
CA GLU A 852 11.03 19.90 -39.11
C GLU A 852 12.16 20.65 -38.41
N ASN A 853 12.49 20.27 -37.18
CA ASN A 853 13.52 20.92 -36.38
C ASN A 853 14.91 20.26 -36.51
N LEU A 854 14.98 19.10 -37.16
CA LEU A 854 16.24 18.39 -37.42
C LEU A 854 17.03 19.04 -38.58
N ARG A 855 18.34 18.80 -38.59
CA ARG A 855 19.20 19.10 -39.74
C ARG A 855 18.87 18.19 -40.93
N PRO A 856 19.16 18.60 -42.18
CA PRO A 856 18.83 17.83 -43.38
C PRO A 856 19.42 16.40 -43.42
N ASP A 857 20.62 16.21 -42.88
CA ASP A 857 21.33 14.91 -42.80
C ASP A 857 20.56 13.87 -41.97
N VAL A 858 19.78 14.29 -40.96
CA VAL A 858 18.95 13.37 -40.15
C VAL A 858 17.47 13.45 -40.53
N GLN A 859 17.00 14.63 -40.95
CA GLN A 859 15.60 14.88 -41.31
C GLN A 859 15.10 13.92 -42.40
N HIS A 860 15.91 13.65 -43.42
CA HIS A 860 15.49 12.78 -44.53
C HIS A 860 15.22 11.33 -44.07
N LEU A 861 15.92 10.86 -43.02
CA LEU A 861 15.75 9.51 -42.44
C LEU A 861 14.42 9.32 -41.71
N LEU A 862 13.73 10.41 -41.34
CA LEU A 862 12.43 10.39 -40.67
C LEU A 862 11.32 10.98 -41.55
N SER A 863 11.63 11.39 -42.78
CA SER A 863 10.71 12.13 -43.65
C SER A 863 9.44 11.36 -44.02
N HIS A 864 9.48 10.03 -43.98
CA HIS A 864 8.33 9.14 -44.22
C HIS A 864 7.52 8.81 -42.96
N LEU A 865 7.93 9.30 -41.78
CA LEU A 865 7.21 9.15 -40.50
C LEU A 865 6.33 10.38 -40.21
N ASN A 866 5.47 10.80 -41.13
CA ASN A 866 4.63 11.98 -40.96
C ASN A 866 3.15 11.74 -41.28
N THR A 867 2.30 12.76 -41.13
CA THR A 867 0.86 12.68 -41.42
C THR A 867 0.49 12.93 -42.88
N ASP A 868 1.43 13.37 -43.72
CA ASP A 868 1.16 13.68 -45.13
C ASP A 868 1.03 12.38 -45.93
N ALA A 869 -0.14 12.16 -46.54
CA ALA A 869 -0.42 10.99 -47.35
C ALA A 869 0.48 10.85 -48.60
N ARG A 870 1.15 11.92 -49.03
CA ARG A 870 2.05 11.90 -50.20
C ARG A 870 3.46 11.42 -49.86
N SER A 871 3.91 11.62 -48.63
CA SER A 871 5.26 11.26 -48.17
C SER A 871 5.29 10.14 -47.14
N SER A 872 4.20 9.96 -46.40
CA SER A 872 4.10 8.96 -45.35
C SER A 872 3.75 7.59 -45.91
N ILE A 873 4.60 6.61 -45.63
CA ILE A 873 4.31 5.21 -45.95
C ILE A 873 3.10 4.67 -45.15
N TYR A 874 2.74 5.34 -44.04
CA TYR A 874 1.66 4.90 -43.15
C TYR A 874 0.34 5.66 -43.36
N ALA A 875 0.39 6.96 -43.70
CA ALA A 875 -0.81 7.78 -43.92
C ALA A 875 -1.48 7.51 -45.29
N ALA A 876 -0.76 6.94 -46.26
CA ALA A 876 -1.28 6.62 -47.60
C ALA A 876 -2.30 5.45 -47.64
N THR A 877 -2.52 4.73 -46.54
CA THR A 877 -3.40 3.54 -46.51
C THR A 877 -4.90 3.82 -46.34
N HIS A 878 -5.35 5.07 -46.56
CA HIS A 878 -6.76 5.47 -46.56
C HIS A 878 -7.12 6.33 -47.79
N PRO A 879 -7.37 5.76 -48.98
CA PRO A 879 -8.21 6.47 -49.95
C PRO A 879 -9.62 6.51 -49.36
N LYS A 880 -10.12 7.71 -49.01
CA LYS A 880 -11.56 7.91 -48.87
C LYS A 880 -12.18 7.55 -50.21
N ILE A 881 -12.89 6.43 -50.29
CA ILE A 881 -13.77 6.17 -51.42
C ILE A 881 -14.83 7.27 -51.35
N VAL A 882 -14.68 8.27 -52.22
CA VAL A 882 -15.71 9.26 -52.48
C VAL A 882 -16.92 8.47 -52.97
N GLN A 883 -17.98 8.40 -52.16
CA GLN A 883 -19.31 8.07 -52.67
C GLN A 883 -19.70 9.23 -53.58
N THR A 884 -19.56 9.02 -54.88
CA THR A 884 -20.15 9.91 -55.89
C THR A 884 -21.68 9.88 -55.76
N PRO A 885 -22.35 11.03 -55.95
CA PRO A 885 -23.79 11.18 -55.75
C PRO A 885 -24.65 10.32 -56.68
#